data_AF-A0A9W8NDR1-F1
#
_entry.id   AF-A0A9W8NDR1-F1
#
_cell.length_a   1.000
_cell.length_b   1.000
_cell.length_c   1.000
_cell.angle_alpha   90.00
_cell.angle_beta   90.00
_cell.angle_gamma   90.00
#
_symmetry.space_group_name_H-M   'P 1'
#
loop_
_entity.id
_entity.type
_entity.pdbx_description
1 polymer ?
#
loop_
_entity_poly.entity_id
_entity_poly.type
_entity_poly.pdbx_seq_one_letter_code
_entity_poly.pdbx_strand_id
1 'polypeptide(L)'
;MATHAETSVQKQADRQLEERLGQDALFEAKQATDDEHAQTLWQALRENRKAVMWSVLISMTIIMEGYDTILIGNFFAYPEFNKKFGKYYGEETGWQVAGPWQTGLNQASTAGAIVGGILNGYIASRWGYRWVMIGSLGIINFFILLVFLANSVQVLLVGQILCGLCWGVFATLAPAYASEVAPTNLRGYLTTYVNLCWAIGQLIASGVLTACLSIENEWGYRIPFAVQWAWPIPLMVVCYLCPESPWWLVRAERLDEAKVSLLRLSGGKTEEQINNQIAMMVHTNKVEAAETGGATYADCFKGVNLRRTEIVCVALAGQILSGSSFAYTPTYFFTSAGLPVDASFYLGLGAKGVAFFGTILSWVLISRWGRRTLYVSGMGILSLTLFIVGILSVTAGTRGLWPSGGLCVFWLFIYSATIGPLAYSIISETSSVRLRPLSVVLARVAYQIVNIISQFLNTYMISPVEWNWSGKSGFFWGGTAFLVFVWGYFRLPEIKDRTYEELDLLFIRKVPARKFASTHVDAYEAVRSEKELSTEPSHQQTIVSRYNVVRTALIDNSTTPLQVGNGNFAFNVDNTGMQTFLPFNTLSSWAWHNDSLPDNGEKISDYHGVPVLTHGRNVSYDLPDSNLPQASQWLIGNPNRINIARVGLKYNGTTLSASQISDPIQELDVWNGVISSTFTIDGEAVKVITQGDFESDSIAVRVESELVTSGVLEVELDFPYPPIHSTTYKYEVFVGVYDFPLNHTTAITGSGSVSEAHIHHQLQETSYFVNLRWANDIPLRLSRNEPANSTAITAHRYTLSTSQNLTTNVIEFTANFSPDSQRAENPAAIRNRNTEGWNKYWSEGGFVDVTSSPSSAADELQRRIILSQYHVRVNSAANGQSPQESGLMNNGWYGKFHMEQVLWHNAHWCTWGREEHFDNAFPELYETLLPSSLARAEAQGWSGSRWPKMTEIMTGRSSPGGINGYLLWQQPHPMLLAELRYQVSPTIETLERWDRVLTATADYMASYAWFNETSGRYDLGPPAYGVTENTPPLETFNLAYEIAYWRYGLDIAQIWKKRLGQAVPSSWKTVAEKLAPPPQAAGLYAVYEGLNGSWWDNPNLNDDPRSVIMLQGFLPDTPAVDPAIGLQTANKVAEIWTDDKIFGWGRPVLALNAARIGNPERAVGYLTAYDYWVFDDAGFAERGGNGGTPPPFMPGNAGFLYAVAYMAAGWQGSEGDAPGFPQDGSWIVRHEGLNKAL
;
A
#
# COMPACT_ATOMS: atom_id res chain seq x y z
N MET A 1 9.74 -20.02 -22.38
CA MET A 1 10.77 -19.16 -21.77
C MET A 1 10.38 -17.69 -21.73
N ALA A 2 9.81 -17.09 -22.80
CA ALA A 2 9.30 -15.71 -22.70
C ALA A 2 8.09 -15.54 -21.74
N THR A 3 7.26 -16.58 -21.60
CA THR A 3 6.05 -16.55 -20.74
C THR A 3 6.30 -16.63 -19.24
N HIS A 4 7.46 -17.12 -18.77
CA HIS A 4 7.75 -17.24 -17.33
C HIS A 4 8.37 -15.97 -16.73
N ALA A 5 9.14 -15.24 -17.54
CA ALA A 5 9.72 -13.96 -17.13
C ALA A 5 8.65 -12.83 -17.10
N GLU A 6 7.61 -12.92 -17.94
CA GLU A 6 6.46 -11.99 -17.91
C GLU A 6 5.63 -12.18 -16.60
N THR A 7 5.49 -13.41 -16.07
CA THR A 7 4.66 -13.68 -14.87
C THR A 7 5.34 -13.37 -13.54
N SER A 8 6.65 -13.59 -13.42
CA SER A 8 7.38 -13.33 -12.17
C SER A 8 7.48 -11.84 -11.87
N VAL A 9 7.47 -11.04 -12.92
CA VAL A 9 7.65 -9.62 -12.85
C VAL A 9 6.35 -8.89 -12.51
N GLN A 10 5.22 -9.40 -13.01
CA GLN A 10 3.88 -9.02 -12.57
C GLN A 10 3.69 -9.27 -11.05
N LYS A 11 3.99 -10.49 -10.56
CA LYS A 11 3.86 -10.86 -9.14
C LYS A 11 4.67 -9.98 -8.19
N GLN A 12 5.85 -9.51 -8.62
CA GLN A 12 6.72 -8.67 -7.80
C GLN A 12 6.25 -7.20 -7.76
N ALA A 13 5.55 -6.74 -8.80
CA ALA A 13 4.94 -5.43 -8.87
C ALA A 13 3.58 -5.34 -8.17
N ASP A 14 2.82 -6.45 -8.18
CA ASP A 14 1.57 -6.64 -7.43
C ASP A 14 1.84 -6.63 -5.91
N ARG A 15 2.85 -7.39 -5.45
CA ARG A 15 3.30 -7.39 -4.05
C ARG A 15 3.81 -6.01 -3.60
N GLN A 16 4.55 -5.31 -4.47
CA GLN A 16 5.04 -3.95 -4.21
C GLN A 16 3.96 -2.84 -4.25
N LEU A 17 2.76 -3.16 -4.74
CA LEU A 17 1.61 -2.30 -4.62
C LEU A 17 0.85 -2.55 -3.33
N GLU A 18 0.55 -3.82 -3.04
CA GLU A 18 -0.08 -4.22 -1.77
C GLU A 18 0.70 -3.64 -0.58
N GLU A 19 2.03 -3.74 -0.61
CA GLU A 19 2.94 -3.17 0.40
C GLU A 19 2.93 -1.63 0.51
N ARG A 20 2.54 -0.87 -0.53
CA ARG A 20 2.54 0.61 -0.51
C ARG A 20 1.17 1.26 -0.29
N LEU A 21 0.08 0.49 -0.39
CA LEU A 21 -1.28 1.03 -0.40
C LEU A 21 -2.25 0.43 0.60
N GLY A 22 -2.02 -0.78 1.07
CA GLY A 22 -3.03 -1.55 1.79
C GLY A 22 -4.18 -2.03 0.90
N GLN A 23 -4.82 -3.13 1.30
CA GLN A 23 -5.92 -3.75 0.57
C GLN A 23 -7.21 -2.89 0.50
N ASP A 24 -7.42 -1.98 1.47
CA ASP A 24 -8.58 -1.06 1.49
C ASP A 24 -8.54 -0.04 0.34
N ALA A 25 -7.36 0.46 -0.02
CA ALA A 25 -7.20 1.40 -1.13
C ALA A 25 -7.51 0.77 -2.50
N LEU A 26 -7.31 -0.54 -2.64
CA LEU A 26 -7.64 -1.33 -3.84
C LEU A 26 -9.15 -1.63 -3.92
N PHE A 27 -9.80 -1.92 -2.79
CA PHE A 27 -11.26 -2.08 -2.71
C PHE A 27 -11.98 -0.73 -2.93
N GLU A 28 -11.50 0.36 -2.33
CA GLU A 28 -11.99 1.71 -2.60
C GLU A 28 -11.68 2.18 -4.02
N ALA A 29 -10.53 1.82 -4.59
CA ALA A 29 -10.23 2.09 -5.99
C ALA A 29 -11.13 1.28 -6.92
N LYS A 30 -11.48 0.03 -6.57
CA LYS A 30 -12.44 -0.80 -7.30
C LYS A 30 -13.85 -0.24 -7.18
N GLN A 31 -14.29 0.15 -5.99
CA GLN A 31 -15.57 0.80 -5.76
C GLN A 31 -15.65 2.16 -6.47
N ALA A 32 -14.58 2.96 -6.44
CA ALA A 32 -14.49 4.21 -7.19
C ALA A 32 -14.47 3.98 -8.71
N THR A 33 -13.86 2.88 -9.18
CA THR A 33 -13.84 2.50 -10.60
C THR A 33 -15.22 2.00 -11.04
N ASP A 34 -15.87 1.16 -10.25
CA ASP A 34 -17.23 0.65 -10.48
C ASP A 34 -18.27 1.78 -10.40
N ASP A 35 -18.10 2.73 -9.47
CA ASP A 35 -18.87 3.96 -9.38
C ASP A 35 -18.61 4.86 -10.60
N GLU A 36 -17.36 5.04 -11.04
CA GLU A 36 -17.01 5.76 -12.28
C GLU A 36 -17.63 5.11 -13.53
N HIS A 37 -17.76 3.77 -13.55
CA HIS A 37 -18.43 3.00 -14.60
C HIS A 37 -19.96 3.12 -14.54
N ALA A 38 -20.55 3.24 -13.34
CA ALA A 38 -21.98 3.42 -13.14
C ALA A 38 -22.47 4.87 -13.40
N GLN A 39 -21.56 5.84 -13.46
CA GLN A 39 -21.89 7.25 -13.69
C GLN A 39 -22.39 7.54 -15.12
N THR A 40 -23.44 8.35 -15.21
CA THR A 40 -23.89 8.90 -16.50
C THR A 40 -22.93 9.98 -17.02
N LEU A 41 -22.86 10.18 -18.34
CA LEU A 41 -21.99 11.19 -18.97
C LEU A 41 -22.14 12.60 -18.36
N TRP A 42 -23.38 13.00 -18.03
CA TRP A 42 -23.66 14.30 -17.42
C TRP A 42 -23.20 14.41 -15.96
N GLN A 43 -23.26 13.31 -15.22
CA GLN A 43 -22.77 13.22 -13.85
C GLN A 43 -21.24 13.28 -13.83
N ALA A 44 -20.58 12.50 -14.69
CA ALA A 44 -19.12 12.50 -14.83
C ALA A 44 -18.56 13.87 -15.23
N LEU A 45 -19.21 14.58 -16.16
CA LEU A 45 -18.82 15.95 -16.57
C LEU A 45 -18.95 16.96 -15.43
N ARG A 46 -19.96 16.82 -14.57
CA ARG A 46 -20.22 17.74 -13.45
C ARG A 46 -19.23 17.54 -12.30
N GLU A 47 -18.94 16.29 -11.97
CA GLU A 47 -18.03 15.92 -10.88
C GLU A 47 -16.56 16.17 -11.26
N ASN A 48 -16.17 15.93 -12.52
CA ASN A 48 -14.79 16.09 -13.00
C ASN A 48 -14.53 17.38 -13.79
N ARG A 49 -15.29 18.46 -13.50
CA ARG A 49 -15.25 19.73 -14.25
C ARG A 49 -13.85 20.36 -14.40
N LYS A 50 -12.97 20.22 -13.40
CA LYS A 50 -11.61 20.78 -13.42
C LYS A 50 -10.70 20.01 -14.38
N ALA A 51 -10.71 18.68 -14.32
CA ALA A 51 -9.94 17.82 -15.23
C ALA A 51 -10.38 18.02 -16.70
N VAL A 52 -11.69 18.09 -16.95
CA VAL A 52 -12.26 18.40 -18.27
C VAL A 52 -11.79 19.76 -18.77
N MET A 53 -11.85 20.80 -17.93
CA MET A 53 -11.41 22.15 -18.27
C MET A 53 -9.93 22.18 -18.66
N TRP A 54 -9.04 21.58 -17.86
CA TRP A 54 -7.59 21.57 -18.16
C TRP A 54 -7.27 20.77 -19.43
N SER A 55 -7.89 19.61 -19.63
CA SER A 55 -7.71 18.80 -20.83
C SER A 55 -8.13 19.55 -22.10
N VAL A 56 -9.28 20.22 -22.06
CA VAL A 56 -9.79 21.03 -23.18
C VAL A 56 -8.84 22.19 -23.48
N LEU A 57 -8.40 22.92 -22.45
CA LEU A 57 -7.52 24.08 -22.61
C LEU A 57 -6.13 23.71 -23.16
N ILE A 58 -5.51 22.61 -22.71
CA ILE A 58 -4.21 22.15 -23.25
C ILE A 58 -4.37 21.65 -24.69
N SER A 59 -5.47 20.98 -25.02
CA SER A 59 -5.76 20.52 -26.38
C SER A 59 -5.91 21.67 -27.38
N MET A 60 -6.21 22.91 -26.93
CA MET A 60 -6.28 24.08 -27.81
C MET A 60 -4.94 24.43 -28.48
N THR A 61 -3.80 23.93 -27.98
CA THR A 61 -2.50 24.05 -28.66
C THR A 61 -2.53 23.44 -30.08
N ILE A 62 -3.41 22.48 -30.31
CA ILE A 62 -3.62 21.83 -31.61
C ILE A 62 -4.40 22.72 -32.59
N ILE A 63 -5.15 23.70 -32.11
CA ILE A 63 -5.80 24.71 -32.98
C ILE A 63 -4.75 25.43 -33.81
N MET A 64 -3.59 25.72 -33.22
CA MET A 64 -2.47 26.36 -33.90
C MET A 64 -1.90 25.46 -35.01
N GLU A 65 -1.63 24.18 -34.71
CA GLU A 65 -1.20 23.21 -35.74
C GLU A 65 -2.23 23.11 -36.89
N GLY A 66 -3.52 23.04 -36.56
CA GLY A 66 -4.61 23.02 -37.53
C GLY A 66 -4.71 24.30 -38.39
N TYR A 67 -4.42 25.46 -37.79
CA TYR A 67 -4.36 26.74 -38.49
C TYR A 67 -3.16 26.79 -39.46
N ASP A 68 -1.98 26.40 -38.98
CA ASP A 68 -0.72 26.55 -39.69
C ASP A 68 -0.55 25.56 -40.85
N THR A 69 -1.03 24.33 -40.69
CA THR A 69 -0.91 23.26 -41.68
C THR A 69 -1.63 23.54 -42.99
N ILE A 70 -2.64 24.42 -42.98
CA ILE A 70 -3.33 24.83 -44.21
C ILE A 70 -2.83 26.19 -44.75
N LEU A 71 -2.03 26.92 -43.98
CA LEU A 71 -1.64 28.30 -44.30
C LEU A 71 -0.75 28.38 -45.57
N ILE A 72 0.34 27.61 -45.60
CA ILE A 72 1.32 27.61 -46.71
C ILE A 72 0.66 27.17 -48.02
N GLY A 73 -0.13 26.10 -47.99
CA GLY A 73 -0.85 25.61 -49.17
C GLY A 73 -1.78 26.65 -49.77
N ASN A 74 -2.43 27.47 -48.93
CA ASN A 74 -3.30 28.55 -49.39
C ASN A 74 -2.52 29.80 -49.84
N PHE A 75 -1.31 30.07 -49.32
CA PHE A 75 -0.51 31.21 -49.77
C PHE A 75 -0.02 31.11 -51.22
N PHE A 76 0.05 29.91 -51.80
CA PHE A 76 0.30 29.78 -53.24
C PHE A 76 -0.81 30.35 -54.10
N ALA A 77 -2.00 30.61 -53.53
CA ALA A 77 -3.08 31.32 -54.20
C ALA A 77 -3.02 32.86 -54.00
N TYR A 78 -2.11 33.39 -53.15
CA TYR A 78 -2.02 34.83 -52.87
C TYR A 78 -1.08 35.53 -53.87
N PRO A 79 -1.57 36.55 -54.61
CA PRO A 79 -0.76 37.27 -55.59
C PRO A 79 0.51 37.90 -54.99
N GLU A 80 0.39 38.56 -53.84
CA GLU A 80 1.53 39.26 -53.20
C GLU A 80 2.59 38.30 -52.63
N PHE A 81 2.16 37.13 -52.15
CA PHE A 81 3.08 36.08 -51.69
C PHE A 81 3.89 35.50 -52.86
N ASN A 82 3.21 35.23 -53.99
CA ASN A 82 3.85 34.75 -55.21
C ASN A 82 4.78 35.79 -55.85
N LYS A 83 4.47 37.09 -55.75
CA LYS A 83 5.38 38.18 -56.18
C LYS A 83 6.65 38.24 -55.35
N LYS A 84 6.55 38.02 -54.03
CA LYS A 84 7.69 38.10 -53.10
C LYS A 84 8.61 36.89 -53.17
N PHE A 85 8.05 35.69 -53.19
CA PHE A 85 8.77 34.41 -53.04
C PHE A 85 8.81 33.56 -54.32
N GLY A 86 8.05 33.94 -55.35
CA GLY A 86 7.98 33.24 -56.61
C GLY A 86 8.88 33.82 -57.70
N LYS A 87 8.75 33.26 -58.90
CA LYS A 87 9.34 33.77 -60.13
C LYS A 87 8.21 34.08 -61.11
N TYR A 88 8.44 35.03 -62.01
CA TYR A 88 7.50 35.36 -63.05
C TYR A 88 7.61 34.37 -64.22
N TYR A 89 6.51 33.69 -64.57
CA TYR A 89 6.46 32.67 -65.63
C TYR A 89 5.73 33.13 -66.90
N GLY A 90 5.73 34.44 -67.18
CA GLY A 90 5.07 35.03 -68.35
C GLY A 90 3.63 35.50 -68.08
N GLU A 91 3.00 36.12 -69.08
CA GLU A 91 1.70 36.80 -68.94
C GLU A 91 0.52 35.85 -68.65
N GLU A 92 0.55 34.62 -69.16
CA GLU A 92 -0.55 33.65 -68.98
C GLU A 92 -0.56 32.97 -67.60
N THR A 93 0.61 32.74 -67.01
CA THR A 93 0.76 31.97 -65.75
C THR A 93 1.03 32.87 -64.53
N GLY A 94 1.60 34.06 -64.76
CA GLY A 94 1.84 35.07 -63.73
C GLY A 94 3.00 34.74 -62.78
N TRP A 95 3.02 35.43 -61.65
CA TRP A 95 3.95 35.15 -60.55
C TRP A 95 3.53 33.87 -59.84
N GLN A 96 4.43 32.90 -59.74
CA GLN A 96 4.18 31.66 -59.01
C GLN A 96 5.45 31.16 -58.30
N VAL A 97 5.28 30.50 -57.16
CA VAL A 97 6.37 29.76 -56.52
C VAL A 97 6.67 28.50 -57.33
N ALA A 98 7.94 28.18 -57.58
CA ALA A 98 8.30 27.01 -58.39
C ALA A 98 7.82 25.69 -57.73
N GLY A 99 7.39 24.71 -58.53
CA GLY A 99 6.86 23.42 -58.03
C GLY A 99 7.71 22.73 -56.94
N PRO A 100 9.04 22.59 -57.10
CA PRO A 100 9.89 22.03 -56.06
C PRO A 100 9.86 22.83 -54.74
N TRP A 101 9.73 24.15 -54.82
CA TRP A 101 9.59 25.03 -53.65
C TRP A 101 8.19 24.91 -53.03
N GLN A 102 7.12 24.75 -53.82
CA GLN A 102 5.78 24.52 -53.29
C GLN A 102 5.70 23.18 -52.52
N THR A 103 6.22 22.10 -53.10
CA THR A 103 6.29 20.80 -52.42
C THR A 103 7.22 20.88 -51.20
N GLY A 104 8.40 21.50 -51.34
CA GLY A 104 9.35 21.68 -50.25
C GLY A 104 8.76 22.45 -49.07
N LEU A 105 8.07 23.57 -49.33
CA LEU A 105 7.44 24.39 -48.29
C LEU A 105 6.23 23.70 -47.63
N ASN A 106 5.40 22.98 -48.39
CA ASN A 106 4.28 22.20 -47.81
C ASN A 106 4.78 21.06 -46.92
N GLN A 107 5.84 20.37 -47.33
CA GLN A 107 6.36 19.22 -46.59
C GLN A 107 7.39 19.59 -45.51
N ALA A 108 7.92 20.82 -45.53
CA ALA A 108 8.90 21.31 -44.56
C ALA A 108 8.43 21.19 -43.11
N SER A 109 7.19 21.63 -42.85
CA SER A 109 6.57 21.52 -41.53
C SER A 109 6.35 20.08 -41.11
N THR A 110 5.98 19.20 -42.05
CA THR A 110 5.78 17.77 -41.80
C THR A 110 7.10 17.07 -41.47
N ALA A 111 8.19 17.41 -42.18
CA ALA A 111 9.53 16.90 -41.89
C ALA A 111 10.04 17.40 -40.52
N GLY A 112 9.84 18.68 -40.22
CA GLY A 112 10.11 19.26 -38.90
C GLY A 112 9.33 18.56 -37.79
N ALA A 113 8.04 18.25 -38.03
CA ALA A 113 7.18 17.57 -37.07
C ALA A 113 7.59 16.13 -36.79
N ILE A 114 8.20 15.41 -37.75
CA ILE A 114 8.78 14.09 -37.52
C ILE A 114 9.94 14.20 -36.53
N VAL A 115 10.88 15.13 -36.77
CA VAL A 115 12.04 15.34 -35.89
C VAL A 115 11.59 15.82 -34.52
N GLY A 116 10.70 16.81 -34.47
CA GLY A 116 10.13 17.35 -33.24
C GLY A 116 9.37 16.33 -32.42
N GLY A 117 8.59 15.46 -33.08
CA GLY A 117 7.91 14.34 -32.42
C GLY A 117 8.90 13.37 -31.78
N ILE A 118 9.92 12.93 -32.51
CA ILE A 118 10.96 12.01 -31.99
C ILE A 118 11.72 12.63 -30.81
N LEU A 119 12.10 13.91 -30.93
CA LEU A 119 12.74 14.63 -29.84
C LEU A 119 11.82 14.75 -28.62
N ASN A 120 10.52 15.02 -28.84
CA ASN A 120 9.55 15.13 -27.77
C ASN A 120 9.47 13.87 -26.91
N GLY A 121 9.56 12.67 -27.50
CA GLY A 121 9.51 11.42 -26.73
C GLY A 121 10.63 11.32 -25.68
N TYR A 122 11.80 11.91 -25.93
CA TYR A 122 12.90 11.97 -24.96
C TYR A 122 12.80 13.19 -24.02
N ILE A 123 12.38 14.35 -24.54
CA ILE A 123 12.35 15.59 -23.74
C ILE A 123 11.15 15.59 -22.78
N ALA A 124 9.96 15.18 -23.22
CA ALA A 124 8.77 15.09 -22.39
C ALA A 124 8.91 14.05 -21.28
N SER A 125 9.58 12.93 -21.53
CA SER A 125 9.85 11.93 -20.48
C SER A 125 10.77 12.48 -19.40
N ARG A 126 11.73 13.36 -19.73
CA ARG A 126 12.70 13.93 -18.77
C ARG A 126 12.21 15.18 -18.03
N TRP A 127 11.47 16.08 -18.68
CA TRP A 127 11.13 17.41 -18.13
C TRP A 127 9.64 17.65 -17.86
N GLY A 128 8.77 16.70 -18.22
CA GLY A 128 7.34 16.78 -17.98
C GLY A 128 6.58 17.55 -19.06
N TYR A 129 5.26 17.38 -19.08
CA TYR A 129 4.40 17.91 -20.14
C TYR A 129 4.30 19.43 -20.07
N ARG A 130 4.21 20.00 -18.86
CA ARG A 130 4.01 21.43 -18.63
C ARG A 130 5.21 22.25 -19.10
N TRP A 131 6.41 21.91 -18.65
CA TRP A 131 7.60 22.69 -18.96
C TRP A 131 8.03 22.55 -20.42
N VAL A 132 7.85 21.37 -21.01
CA VAL A 132 8.12 21.15 -22.44
C VAL A 132 7.12 21.90 -23.30
N MET A 133 5.84 21.97 -22.91
CA MET A 133 4.84 22.79 -23.58
C MET A 133 5.18 24.28 -23.50
N ILE A 134 5.51 24.81 -22.30
CA ILE A 134 5.89 26.22 -22.13
C ILE A 134 7.17 26.55 -22.90
N GLY A 135 8.19 25.70 -22.83
CA GLY A 135 9.44 25.87 -23.58
C GLY A 135 9.20 25.88 -25.09
N SER A 136 8.38 24.96 -25.59
CA SER A 136 8.04 24.87 -27.02
C SER A 136 7.18 26.07 -27.47
N LEU A 137 6.25 26.55 -26.64
CA LEU A 137 5.48 27.76 -26.89
C LEU A 137 6.37 29.03 -26.86
N GLY A 138 7.40 29.07 -26.01
CA GLY A 138 8.39 30.15 -26.01
C GLY A 138 9.25 30.13 -27.28
N ILE A 139 9.75 28.97 -27.67
CA ILE A 139 10.59 28.77 -28.85
C ILE A 139 9.79 29.05 -30.14
N ILE A 140 8.53 28.63 -30.23
CA ILE A 140 7.73 28.87 -31.45
C ILE A 140 7.47 30.36 -31.67
N ASN A 141 7.39 31.20 -30.64
CA ASN A 141 7.29 32.66 -30.82
C ASN A 141 8.50 33.21 -31.61
N PHE A 142 9.69 32.67 -31.36
CA PHE A 142 10.91 33.02 -32.09
C PHE A 142 10.91 32.46 -33.52
N PHE A 143 10.43 31.24 -33.73
CA PHE A 143 10.33 30.66 -35.07
C PHE A 143 9.26 31.33 -35.94
N ILE A 144 8.12 31.71 -35.36
CA ILE A 144 7.10 32.53 -36.03
C ILE A 144 7.72 33.88 -36.42
N LEU A 145 8.56 34.49 -35.57
CA LEU A 145 9.28 35.72 -35.91
C LEU A 145 10.20 35.54 -37.13
N LEU A 146 10.89 34.40 -37.24
CA LEU A 146 11.71 34.08 -38.42
C LEU A 146 10.87 33.95 -39.70
N VAL A 147 9.71 33.31 -39.62
CA VAL A 147 8.78 33.14 -40.74
C VAL A 147 8.14 34.49 -41.13
N PHE A 148 7.76 35.30 -40.14
CA PHE A 148 7.18 36.63 -40.34
C PHE A 148 8.17 37.62 -40.96
N LEU A 149 9.45 37.53 -40.59
CA LEU A 149 10.54 38.37 -41.13
C LEU A 149 11.26 37.74 -42.34
N ALA A 150 10.78 36.59 -42.85
CA ALA A 150 11.45 35.89 -43.93
C ALA A 150 11.52 36.77 -45.20
N ASN A 151 12.74 37.05 -45.65
CA ASN A 151 12.99 37.84 -46.87
C ASN A 151 13.39 36.98 -48.07
N SER A 152 13.50 35.66 -47.91
CA SER A 152 13.79 34.72 -48.98
C SER A 152 13.08 33.38 -48.76
N VAL A 153 12.91 32.61 -49.84
CA VAL A 153 12.25 31.30 -49.81
C VAL A 153 13.04 30.30 -48.95
N GLN A 154 14.37 30.42 -48.92
CA GLN A 154 15.25 29.58 -48.11
C GLN A 154 15.05 29.85 -46.61
N VAL A 155 14.98 31.12 -46.21
CA VAL A 155 14.70 31.48 -44.81
C VAL A 155 13.29 31.05 -44.42
N LEU A 156 12.33 31.18 -45.34
CA LEU A 156 10.97 30.71 -45.11
C LEU A 156 10.91 29.18 -44.94
N LEU A 157 11.64 28.41 -45.77
CA LEU A 157 11.74 26.95 -45.65
C LEU A 157 12.33 26.54 -44.30
N VAL A 158 13.45 27.14 -43.89
CA VAL A 158 14.09 26.86 -42.60
C VAL A 158 13.14 27.22 -41.45
N GLY A 159 12.48 28.38 -41.53
CA GLY A 159 11.47 28.79 -40.55
C GLY A 159 10.32 27.80 -40.43
N GLN A 160 9.82 27.27 -41.55
CA GLN A 160 8.75 26.26 -41.56
C GLN A 160 9.19 24.90 -40.98
N ILE A 161 10.44 24.47 -41.22
CA ILE A 161 10.99 23.26 -40.58
C ILE A 161 11.09 23.46 -39.06
N LEU A 162 11.57 24.63 -38.63
CA LEU A 162 11.71 24.95 -37.21
C LEU A 162 10.35 25.08 -36.50
N CYS A 163 9.36 25.73 -37.12
CA CYS A 163 7.99 25.73 -36.61
C CYS A 163 7.41 24.31 -36.54
N GLY A 164 7.67 23.50 -37.57
CA GLY A 164 7.30 22.08 -37.60
C GLY A 164 7.84 21.29 -36.41
N LEU A 165 9.05 21.58 -35.94
CA LEU A 165 9.63 20.96 -34.75
C LEU A 165 8.75 21.19 -33.52
N CYS A 166 8.28 22.41 -33.30
CA CYS A 166 7.36 22.73 -32.21
C CYS A 166 5.97 22.11 -32.42
N TRP A 167 5.45 22.09 -33.65
CA TRP A 167 4.17 21.45 -33.93
C TRP A 167 4.19 19.94 -33.69
N GLY A 168 5.28 19.26 -34.02
CA GLY A 168 5.46 17.84 -33.69
C GLY A 168 5.42 17.56 -32.18
N VAL A 169 5.95 18.48 -31.37
CA VAL A 169 5.80 18.44 -29.90
C VAL A 169 4.33 18.57 -29.52
N PHE A 170 3.61 19.59 -30.01
CA PHE A 170 2.19 19.79 -29.65
C PHE A 170 1.30 18.61 -30.06
N ALA A 171 1.47 18.11 -31.29
CA ALA A 171 0.72 17.00 -31.87
C ALA A 171 0.82 15.69 -31.09
N THR A 172 1.91 15.51 -30.35
CA THR A 172 2.19 14.29 -29.58
C THR A 172 1.95 14.50 -28.09
N LEU A 173 2.24 15.69 -27.57
CA LEU A 173 2.16 16.03 -26.15
C LEU A 173 0.71 16.29 -25.69
N ALA A 174 -0.11 16.98 -26.49
CA ALA A 174 -1.49 17.28 -26.15
C ALA A 174 -2.39 16.03 -25.97
N PRO A 175 -2.42 15.06 -26.92
CA PRO A 175 -3.23 13.85 -26.74
C PRO A 175 -2.71 12.96 -25.61
N ALA A 176 -1.38 12.91 -25.41
CA ALA A 176 -0.80 12.16 -24.30
C ALA A 176 -1.20 12.76 -22.94
N TYR A 177 -1.10 14.09 -22.78
CA TYR A 177 -1.53 14.78 -21.56
C TYR A 177 -3.04 14.62 -21.30
N ALA A 178 -3.88 14.81 -22.33
CA ALA A 178 -5.33 14.64 -22.21
C ALA A 178 -5.71 13.24 -21.72
N SER A 179 -5.02 12.20 -22.19
CA SER A 179 -5.27 10.82 -21.75
C SER A 179 -4.82 10.51 -20.32
N GLU A 180 -3.81 11.24 -19.82
CA GLU A 180 -3.28 11.07 -18.46
C GLU A 180 -4.07 11.86 -17.41
N VAL A 181 -4.80 12.90 -17.83
CA VAL A 181 -5.62 13.73 -16.94
C VAL A 181 -7.11 13.37 -16.97
N ALA A 182 -7.58 12.68 -18.02
CA ALA A 182 -8.98 12.32 -18.19
C ALA A 182 -9.41 11.09 -17.34
N PRO A 183 -10.56 11.18 -16.62
CA PRO A 183 -11.23 10.02 -16.04
C PRO A 183 -11.60 8.98 -17.10
N THR A 184 -11.71 7.70 -16.70
CA THR A 184 -11.87 6.57 -17.63
C THR A 184 -13.12 6.68 -18.51
N ASN A 185 -14.25 7.10 -17.93
CA ASN A 185 -15.52 7.28 -18.64
C ASN A 185 -15.56 8.50 -19.60
N LEU A 186 -14.71 9.51 -19.40
CA LEU A 186 -14.63 10.72 -20.24
C LEU A 186 -13.47 10.71 -21.24
N ARG A 187 -12.52 9.78 -21.10
CA ARG A 187 -11.28 9.68 -21.87
C ARG A 187 -11.48 9.65 -23.38
N GLY A 188 -12.41 8.84 -23.87
CA GLY A 188 -12.72 8.76 -25.30
C GLY A 188 -13.25 10.07 -25.89
N TYR A 189 -13.96 10.88 -25.09
CA TYR A 189 -14.51 12.17 -25.52
C TYR A 189 -13.44 13.28 -25.52
N LEU A 190 -12.61 13.30 -24.47
CA LEU A 190 -11.55 14.32 -24.33
C LEU A 190 -10.41 14.12 -25.34
N THR A 191 -10.12 12.88 -25.73
CA THR A 191 -9.11 12.58 -26.75
C THR A 191 -9.64 12.80 -28.17
N THR A 192 -10.94 12.58 -28.42
CA THR A 192 -11.58 12.92 -29.71
C THR A 192 -11.74 14.42 -29.91
N TYR A 193 -11.78 15.23 -28.83
CA TYR A 193 -11.76 16.69 -28.90
C TYR A 193 -10.52 17.24 -29.63
N VAL A 194 -9.39 16.51 -29.61
CA VAL A 194 -8.18 16.87 -30.37
C VAL A 194 -8.47 17.02 -31.87
N ASN A 195 -9.29 16.13 -32.44
CA ASN A 195 -9.70 16.24 -33.84
C ASN A 195 -10.60 17.46 -34.09
N LEU A 196 -11.42 17.82 -33.10
CA LEU A 196 -12.24 19.03 -33.17
C LEU A 196 -11.38 20.30 -33.13
N CYS A 197 -10.32 20.34 -32.31
CA CYS A 197 -9.36 21.45 -32.31
C CYS A 197 -8.70 21.65 -33.68
N TRP A 198 -8.31 20.56 -34.34
CA TRP A 198 -7.82 20.60 -35.72
C TRP A 198 -8.83 21.23 -36.68
N ALA A 199 -10.10 20.81 -36.62
CA ALA A 199 -11.14 21.38 -37.46
C ALA A 199 -11.37 22.87 -37.17
N ILE A 200 -11.37 23.28 -35.88
CA ILE A 200 -11.49 24.69 -35.47
C ILE A 200 -10.33 25.52 -36.03
N GLY A 201 -9.09 25.03 -35.90
CA GLY A 201 -7.91 25.71 -36.44
C GLY A 201 -7.99 25.93 -37.95
N GLN A 202 -8.37 24.89 -38.69
CA GLN A 202 -8.57 24.97 -40.14
C GLN A 202 -9.67 25.95 -40.53
N LEU A 203 -10.78 26.00 -39.78
CA LEU A 203 -11.87 26.95 -40.01
C LEU A 203 -11.44 28.39 -39.75
N ILE A 204 -10.72 28.66 -38.67
CA ILE A 204 -10.20 29.99 -38.34
C ILE A 204 -9.19 30.44 -39.40
N ALA A 205 -8.26 29.56 -39.82
CA ALA A 205 -7.31 29.87 -40.89
C ALA A 205 -8.02 30.21 -42.19
N SER A 206 -9.01 29.39 -42.59
CA SER A 206 -9.79 29.66 -43.79
C SER A 206 -10.51 31.01 -43.73
N GLY A 207 -11.08 31.37 -42.57
CA GLY A 207 -11.73 32.66 -42.34
C GLY A 207 -10.77 33.85 -42.38
N VAL A 208 -9.62 33.77 -41.68
CA VAL A 208 -8.60 34.84 -41.65
C VAL A 208 -7.98 35.03 -43.03
N LEU A 209 -7.66 33.94 -43.72
CA LEU A 209 -7.16 34.00 -45.09
C LEU A 209 -8.20 34.69 -45.99
N THR A 210 -9.46 34.24 -45.96
CA THR A 210 -10.53 34.87 -46.75
C THR A 210 -10.66 36.37 -46.49
N ALA A 211 -10.55 36.80 -45.22
CA ALA A 211 -10.59 38.22 -44.85
C ALA A 211 -9.37 39.03 -45.32
N CYS A 212 -8.19 38.39 -45.45
CA CYS A 212 -6.95 39.05 -45.88
C CYS A 212 -6.75 39.04 -47.41
N LEU A 213 -7.57 38.32 -48.18
CA LEU A 213 -7.48 38.24 -49.65
C LEU A 213 -7.63 39.60 -50.34
N SER A 214 -8.39 40.54 -49.75
CA SER A 214 -8.62 41.88 -50.29
C SER A 214 -7.50 42.89 -50.00
N ILE A 215 -6.45 42.48 -49.27
CA ILE A 215 -5.33 43.35 -48.88
C ILE A 215 -4.21 43.23 -49.92
N GLU A 216 -4.05 44.27 -50.76
CA GLU A 216 -3.10 44.32 -51.89
C GLU A 216 -1.69 44.81 -51.49
N ASN A 217 -1.14 44.36 -50.37
CA ASN A 217 0.23 44.69 -49.96
C ASN A 217 0.88 43.54 -49.15
N GLU A 218 2.14 43.71 -48.71
CA GLU A 218 2.84 42.66 -47.95
C GLU A 218 2.10 42.22 -46.66
N TRP A 219 1.18 43.03 -46.13
CA TRP A 219 0.36 42.66 -44.98
C TRP A 219 -0.69 41.59 -45.29
N GLY A 220 -1.07 41.39 -46.57
CA GLY A 220 -2.01 40.35 -46.97
C GLY A 220 -1.53 38.92 -46.62
N TYR A 221 -0.21 38.68 -46.65
CA TYR A 221 0.37 37.40 -46.20
C TYR A 221 1.05 37.49 -44.82
N ARG A 222 1.49 38.68 -44.38
CA ARG A 222 2.07 38.84 -43.03
C ARG A 222 1.05 38.84 -41.90
N ILE A 223 -0.18 39.35 -42.11
CA ILE A 223 -1.23 39.33 -41.07
C ILE A 223 -1.59 37.90 -40.67
N PRO A 224 -1.85 36.95 -41.60
CA PRO A 224 -2.11 35.57 -41.21
C PRO A 224 -0.94 34.92 -40.44
N PHE A 225 0.32 35.24 -40.77
CA PHE A 225 1.46 34.84 -39.92
C PHE A 225 1.45 35.52 -38.55
N ALA A 226 1.11 36.81 -38.46
CA ALA A 226 1.07 37.52 -37.18
C ALA A 226 -0.03 37.02 -36.24
N VAL A 227 -1.17 36.57 -36.78
CA VAL A 227 -2.27 35.98 -36.01
C VAL A 227 -1.83 34.70 -35.29
N GLN A 228 -0.77 34.03 -35.75
CA GLN A 228 -0.20 32.88 -35.04
C GLN A 228 0.25 33.25 -33.61
N TRP A 229 0.70 34.48 -33.35
CA TRP A 229 1.09 34.93 -32.00
C TRP A 229 -0.09 35.09 -31.02
N ALA A 230 -1.33 35.09 -31.51
CA ALA A 230 -2.51 35.21 -30.65
C ALA A 230 -2.69 33.98 -29.73
N TRP A 231 -2.12 32.82 -30.10
CA TRP A 231 -2.30 31.57 -29.37
C TRP A 231 -1.22 31.31 -28.33
N PRO A 232 0.09 31.44 -28.62
CA PRO A 232 1.14 31.04 -27.68
C PRO A 232 1.10 31.77 -26.34
N ILE A 233 0.84 33.09 -26.32
CA ILE A 233 0.91 33.87 -25.07
C ILE A 233 -0.21 33.48 -24.09
N PRO A 234 -1.50 33.48 -24.48
CA PRO A 234 -2.56 32.98 -23.60
C PRO A 234 -2.36 31.52 -23.20
N LEU A 235 -1.92 30.67 -24.14
CA LEU A 235 -1.68 29.26 -23.86
C LEU A 235 -0.49 29.04 -22.92
N MET A 236 0.55 29.89 -22.94
CA MET A 236 1.63 29.84 -21.96
C MET A 236 1.14 30.15 -20.54
N VAL A 237 0.26 31.14 -20.39
CA VAL A 237 -0.36 31.45 -19.09
C VAL A 237 -1.21 30.28 -18.61
N VAL A 238 -2.01 29.71 -19.50
CA VAL A 238 -2.82 28.52 -19.22
C VAL A 238 -1.92 27.34 -18.83
N CYS A 239 -0.85 27.06 -19.57
CA CYS A 239 0.10 25.98 -19.26
C CYS A 239 0.83 26.22 -17.95
N TYR A 240 1.17 27.47 -17.61
CA TYR A 240 1.76 27.81 -16.32
C TYR A 240 0.78 27.57 -15.17
N LEU A 241 -0.51 27.82 -15.36
CA LEU A 241 -1.51 27.52 -14.34
C LEU A 241 -1.91 26.04 -14.32
N CYS A 242 -1.76 25.33 -15.43
CA CYS A 242 -2.16 23.94 -15.56
C CYS A 242 -1.35 23.03 -14.61
N PRO A 243 -1.98 22.04 -13.95
CA PRO A 243 -1.24 21.02 -13.21
C PRO A 243 -0.43 20.13 -14.16
N GLU A 244 0.74 19.67 -13.71
CA GLU A 244 1.55 18.70 -14.47
C GLU A 244 0.87 17.31 -14.45
N SER A 245 1.12 16.45 -15.44
CA SER A 245 0.50 15.13 -15.46
C SER A 245 0.84 14.33 -14.20
N PRO A 246 -0.17 13.83 -13.47
CA PRO A 246 0.07 13.03 -12.27
C PRO A 246 0.74 11.68 -12.61
N TRP A 247 0.46 11.10 -13.78
CA TRP A 247 1.15 9.89 -14.27
C TRP A 247 2.63 10.14 -14.57
N TRP A 248 2.96 11.33 -15.10
CA TRP A 248 4.36 11.69 -15.32
C TRP A 248 5.11 11.89 -14.01
N LEU A 249 4.50 12.59 -13.06
CA LEU A 249 5.11 12.84 -11.75
C LEU A 249 5.37 11.54 -10.99
N VAL A 250 4.45 10.56 -11.09
CA VAL A 250 4.66 9.21 -10.58
C VAL A 250 5.81 8.49 -11.28
N ARG A 251 5.93 8.60 -12.62
CA ARG A 251 7.06 8.03 -13.38
C ARG A 251 8.41 8.67 -13.05
N ALA A 252 8.40 9.95 -12.68
CA ALA A 252 9.58 10.71 -12.27
C ALA A 252 9.88 10.57 -10.77
N GLU A 253 9.16 9.70 -10.04
CA GLU A 253 9.30 9.47 -8.59
C GLU A 253 9.03 10.73 -7.73
N ARG A 254 8.25 11.69 -8.24
CA ARG A 254 7.86 12.96 -7.57
C ARG A 254 6.43 12.87 -7.02
N LEU A 255 6.24 12.05 -5.99
CA LEU A 255 4.91 11.68 -5.47
C LEU A 255 4.16 12.84 -4.80
N ASP A 256 4.85 13.72 -4.07
CA ASP A 256 4.22 14.88 -3.42
C ASP A 256 3.63 15.87 -4.43
N GLU A 257 4.35 16.09 -5.53
CA GLU A 257 3.85 16.92 -6.63
C GLU A 257 2.71 16.23 -7.37
N ALA A 258 2.72 14.90 -7.50
CA ALA A 258 1.61 14.12 -8.06
C ALA A 258 0.35 14.30 -7.22
N LYS A 259 0.46 14.33 -5.89
CA LYS A 259 -0.65 14.62 -4.96
C LYS A 259 -1.25 15.99 -5.18
N VAL A 260 -0.40 17.02 -5.25
CA VAL A 260 -0.83 18.39 -5.53
C VAL A 260 -1.48 18.49 -6.90
N SER A 261 -0.97 17.78 -7.91
CA SER A 261 -1.58 17.73 -9.24
C SER A 261 -2.98 17.12 -9.19
N LEU A 262 -3.16 15.97 -8.54
CA LEU A 262 -4.46 15.31 -8.43
C LEU A 262 -5.48 16.13 -7.64
N LEU A 263 -5.09 16.82 -6.57
CA LEU A 263 -5.93 17.77 -5.84
C LEU A 263 -6.46 18.91 -6.73
N ARG A 264 -5.66 19.35 -7.70
CA ARG A 264 -6.06 20.40 -8.65
C ARG A 264 -6.95 19.88 -9.77
N LEU A 265 -6.90 18.58 -10.06
CA LEU A 265 -7.69 17.90 -11.07
C LEU A 265 -9.03 17.36 -10.50
N SER A 266 -9.07 16.98 -9.22
CA SER A 266 -10.24 16.37 -8.58
C SER A 266 -11.29 17.41 -8.12
N GLY A 267 -12.56 17.01 -8.26
CA GLY A 267 -13.72 17.83 -7.92
C GLY A 267 -14.27 17.53 -6.52
N GLY A 268 -13.46 17.70 -5.46
CA GLY A 268 -13.92 17.53 -4.07
C GLY A 268 -13.68 16.13 -3.48
N LYS A 269 -12.73 15.37 -4.03
CA LYS A 269 -12.25 14.11 -3.41
C LYS A 269 -11.54 14.42 -2.08
N THR A 270 -11.68 13.53 -1.10
CA THR A 270 -10.94 13.62 0.18
C THR A 270 -9.44 13.40 -0.05
N GLU A 271 -8.62 13.79 0.91
CA GLU A 271 -7.16 13.62 0.83
C GLU A 271 -6.76 12.13 0.74
N GLU A 272 -7.51 11.28 1.42
CA GLU A 272 -7.40 9.82 1.42
C GLU A 272 -7.68 9.21 0.04
N GLN A 273 -8.80 9.58 -0.60
CA GLN A 273 -9.12 9.15 -1.96
C GLN A 273 -8.05 9.54 -2.99
N ILE A 274 -7.36 10.65 -2.76
CA ILE A 274 -6.29 11.12 -3.64
C ILE A 274 -5.00 10.33 -3.42
N ASN A 275 -4.64 10.02 -2.17
CA ASN A 275 -3.51 9.15 -1.87
C ASN A 275 -3.72 7.75 -2.46
N ASN A 276 -4.94 7.20 -2.36
CA ASN A 276 -5.31 5.91 -2.95
C ASN A 276 -5.14 5.94 -4.48
N GLN A 277 -5.59 7.03 -5.12
CA GLN A 277 -5.42 7.20 -6.56
C GLN A 277 -3.94 7.33 -6.99
N ILE A 278 -3.09 8.07 -6.26
CA ILE A 278 -1.64 8.19 -6.58
C ILE A 278 -1.00 6.83 -6.62
N ALA A 279 -1.29 6.02 -5.63
CA ALA A 279 -0.52 4.83 -5.47
C ALA A 279 -1.03 3.70 -6.38
N MET A 280 -2.31 3.71 -6.80
CA MET A 280 -2.76 2.94 -7.96
C MET A 280 -1.98 3.31 -9.23
N MET A 281 -1.67 4.59 -9.41
CA MET A 281 -0.83 5.02 -10.53
C MET A 281 0.62 4.54 -10.38
N VAL A 282 1.15 4.48 -9.16
CA VAL A 282 2.47 3.89 -8.86
C VAL A 282 2.48 2.41 -9.19
N HIS A 283 1.40 1.66 -8.89
CA HIS A 283 1.25 0.25 -9.27
C HIS A 283 1.44 0.02 -10.75
N THR A 284 0.59 0.69 -11.52
CA THR A 284 0.42 0.44 -12.95
C THR A 284 1.76 0.76 -13.61
N ASN A 285 2.43 1.83 -13.16
CA ASN A 285 3.76 2.17 -13.63
C ASN A 285 4.83 1.14 -13.24
N LYS A 286 4.77 0.53 -12.05
CA LYS A 286 5.73 -0.52 -11.61
C LYS A 286 5.53 -1.84 -12.37
N VAL A 287 4.29 -2.28 -12.56
CA VAL A 287 3.94 -3.45 -13.38
C VAL A 287 4.48 -3.27 -14.79
N GLU A 288 4.19 -2.14 -15.42
CA GLU A 288 4.69 -1.83 -16.76
C GLU A 288 6.22 -1.65 -16.78
N ALA A 289 6.83 -1.13 -15.70
CA ALA A 289 8.29 -0.99 -15.62
C ALA A 289 9.01 -2.31 -15.73
N ALA A 290 8.45 -3.28 -15.04
CA ALA A 290 9.14 -4.51 -14.78
C ALA A 290 9.01 -5.42 -16.02
N GLU A 291 7.88 -5.41 -16.75
CA GLU A 291 7.77 -6.09 -18.06
C GLU A 291 8.72 -5.51 -19.13
N THR A 292 8.93 -4.19 -19.10
CA THR A 292 9.58 -3.49 -20.21
C THR A 292 11.08 -3.25 -19.99
N GLY A 293 11.57 -3.36 -18.75
CA GLY A 293 12.96 -3.13 -18.34
C GLY A 293 13.43 -1.66 -18.42
N GLY A 294 12.91 -0.88 -19.38
CA GLY A 294 13.22 0.54 -19.62
C GLY A 294 12.09 1.30 -20.33
N ALA A 295 12.32 2.59 -20.61
CA ALA A 295 11.39 3.46 -21.34
C ALA A 295 12.08 4.06 -22.58
N THR A 296 12.51 3.19 -23.51
CA THR A 296 13.16 3.60 -24.76
C THR A 296 12.32 3.24 -25.98
N TYR A 297 12.60 3.86 -27.13
CA TYR A 297 11.90 3.51 -28.38
C TYR A 297 12.05 2.04 -28.79
N ALA A 298 13.16 1.39 -28.43
CA ALA A 298 13.37 -0.03 -28.71
C ALA A 298 12.36 -0.92 -27.97
N ASP A 299 11.89 -0.46 -26.81
CA ASP A 299 11.00 -1.21 -25.95
C ASP A 299 9.55 -1.24 -26.47
N CYS A 300 9.17 -0.25 -27.30
CA CYS A 300 7.90 -0.29 -28.05
C CYS A 300 7.83 -1.46 -29.03
N PHE A 301 8.95 -2.02 -29.46
CA PHE A 301 9.00 -3.10 -30.46
C PHE A 301 9.26 -4.49 -29.83
N LYS A 302 9.22 -4.62 -28.50
CA LYS A 302 9.46 -5.88 -27.79
C LYS A 302 8.16 -6.50 -27.25
N GLY A 303 8.13 -7.84 -27.19
CA GLY A 303 7.08 -8.60 -26.53
C GLY A 303 5.66 -8.24 -26.97
N VAL A 304 4.78 -8.04 -25.98
CA VAL A 304 3.37 -7.66 -26.17
C VAL A 304 3.22 -6.24 -26.73
N ASN A 305 4.16 -5.35 -26.41
CA ASN A 305 4.14 -3.95 -26.84
C ASN A 305 4.30 -3.80 -28.36
N LEU A 306 4.96 -4.74 -29.05
CA LEU A 306 5.02 -4.75 -30.53
C LEU A 306 3.62 -4.75 -31.17
N ARG A 307 2.69 -5.55 -30.63
CA ARG A 307 1.30 -5.62 -31.12
C ARG A 307 0.55 -4.31 -30.84
N ARG A 308 0.79 -3.70 -29.68
CA ARG A 308 0.18 -2.41 -29.30
C ARG A 308 0.68 -1.29 -30.20
N THR A 309 1.99 -1.21 -30.42
CA THR A 309 2.63 -0.25 -31.32
C THR A 309 2.20 -0.43 -32.77
N GLU A 310 2.07 -1.67 -33.26
CA GLU A 310 1.46 -1.93 -34.58
C GLU A 310 0.05 -1.34 -34.67
N ILE A 311 -0.82 -1.62 -33.69
CA ILE A 311 -2.22 -1.17 -33.71
C ILE A 311 -2.30 0.35 -33.74
N VAL A 312 -1.57 1.06 -32.89
CA VAL A 312 -1.61 2.53 -32.85
C VAL A 312 -1.04 3.15 -34.12
N CYS A 313 0.03 2.58 -34.68
CA CYS A 313 0.63 3.06 -35.93
C CYS A 313 -0.30 2.86 -37.13
N VAL A 314 -0.89 1.66 -37.27
CA VAL A 314 -1.78 1.34 -38.39
C VAL A 314 -3.12 2.06 -38.24
N ALA A 315 -3.66 2.23 -37.03
CA ALA A 315 -4.90 2.97 -36.81
C ALA A 315 -4.77 4.46 -37.20
N LEU A 316 -3.63 5.10 -36.86
CA LEU A 316 -3.37 6.48 -37.24
C LEU A 316 -3.03 6.61 -38.72
N ALA A 317 -2.15 5.75 -39.26
CA ALA A 317 -1.86 5.70 -40.70
C ALA A 317 -3.12 5.40 -41.53
N GLY A 318 -4.07 4.65 -40.97
CA GLY A 318 -5.38 4.36 -41.52
C GLY A 318 -6.20 5.62 -41.84
N GLN A 319 -5.99 6.73 -41.14
CA GLN A 319 -6.59 8.01 -41.52
C GLN A 319 -6.15 8.47 -42.91
N ILE A 320 -4.87 8.29 -43.25
CA ILE A 320 -4.35 8.60 -44.58
C ILE A 320 -4.75 7.53 -45.60
N LEU A 321 -4.52 6.26 -45.25
CA LEU A 321 -4.80 5.10 -46.11
C LEU A 321 -6.29 4.92 -46.44
N SER A 322 -7.19 5.52 -45.65
CA SER A 322 -8.62 5.58 -45.94
C SER A 322 -8.96 6.43 -47.18
N GLY A 323 -7.99 7.17 -47.74
CA GLY A 323 -8.15 8.02 -48.91
C GLY A 323 -8.30 9.52 -48.59
N SER A 324 -7.86 9.96 -47.41
CA SER A 324 -8.03 11.36 -46.99
C SER A 324 -7.31 12.36 -47.90
N SER A 325 -6.12 12.05 -48.41
CA SER A 325 -5.42 12.94 -49.35
C SER A 325 -6.22 13.23 -50.63
N PHE A 326 -7.02 12.26 -51.09
CA PHE A 326 -7.93 12.42 -52.21
C PHE A 326 -9.22 13.17 -51.81
N ALA A 327 -9.86 12.76 -50.71
CA ALA A 327 -11.17 13.27 -50.33
C ALA A 327 -11.16 14.64 -49.61
N TYR A 328 -10.02 15.07 -49.05
CA TYR A 328 -9.83 16.41 -48.45
C TYR A 328 -9.45 17.50 -49.46
N THR A 329 -9.18 17.14 -50.71
CA THR A 329 -8.89 18.09 -51.81
C THR A 329 -10.00 18.14 -52.87
N PRO A 330 -11.30 18.12 -52.51
CA PRO A 330 -12.38 18.02 -53.49
C PRO A 330 -12.38 19.22 -54.43
N THR A 331 -12.10 20.42 -53.92
CA THR A 331 -12.07 21.66 -54.70
C THR A 331 -11.08 21.60 -55.86
N TYR A 332 -9.86 21.10 -55.63
CA TYR A 332 -8.83 20.98 -56.69
C TYR A 332 -9.18 19.88 -57.70
N PHE A 333 -9.73 18.76 -57.23
CA PHE A 333 -10.24 17.71 -58.10
C PHE A 333 -11.38 18.22 -59.00
N PHE A 334 -12.32 19.00 -58.43
CA PHE A 334 -13.47 19.54 -59.15
C PHE A 334 -13.10 20.67 -60.12
N THR A 335 -12.18 21.56 -59.76
CA THR A 335 -11.67 22.58 -60.68
C THR A 335 -10.84 21.95 -61.80
N SER A 336 -9.99 20.97 -61.49
CA SER A 336 -9.23 20.22 -62.51
C SER A 336 -10.13 19.36 -63.41
N ALA A 337 -11.31 18.98 -62.92
CA ALA A 337 -12.34 18.29 -63.69
C ALA A 337 -13.32 19.23 -64.43
N GLY A 338 -13.16 20.56 -64.31
CA GLY A 338 -13.86 21.58 -65.09
C GLY A 338 -15.04 22.30 -64.42
N LEU A 339 -15.22 22.20 -63.10
CA LEU A 339 -16.25 22.96 -62.37
C LEU A 339 -15.86 24.42 -62.13
N PRO A 340 -16.82 25.37 -62.11
CA PRO A 340 -16.57 26.75 -61.73
C PRO A 340 -15.89 26.86 -60.36
N VAL A 341 -14.92 27.78 -60.27
CA VAL A 341 -14.08 28.00 -59.08
C VAL A 341 -14.95 28.30 -57.86
N ASP A 342 -15.93 29.21 -57.98
CA ASP A 342 -16.81 29.64 -56.89
C ASP A 342 -17.61 28.48 -56.29
N ALA A 343 -18.21 27.63 -57.13
CA ALA A 343 -18.97 26.46 -56.68
C ALA A 343 -18.09 25.41 -55.99
N SER A 344 -16.84 25.25 -56.45
CA SER A 344 -15.86 24.33 -55.87
C SER A 344 -15.34 24.82 -54.51
N PHE A 345 -15.26 26.14 -54.31
CA PHE A 345 -14.96 26.76 -53.01
C PHE A 345 -16.12 26.60 -52.03
N TYR A 346 -17.38 26.85 -52.44
CA TYR A 346 -18.55 26.63 -51.59
C TYR A 346 -18.70 25.15 -51.18
N LEU A 347 -18.41 24.22 -52.08
CA LEU A 347 -18.35 22.79 -51.76
C LEU A 347 -17.24 22.47 -50.74
N GLY A 348 -16.06 23.08 -50.88
CA GLY A 348 -14.97 22.93 -49.92
C GLY A 348 -15.35 23.44 -48.52
N LEU A 349 -15.96 24.63 -48.44
CA LEU A 349 -16.44 25.21 -47.18
C LEU A 349 -17.56 24.36 -46.55
N GLY A 350 -18.52 23.91 -47.36
CA GLY A 350 -19.59 23.00 -46.95
C GLY A 350 -19.04 21.67 -46.44
N ALA A 351 -18.02 21.11 -47.12
CA ALA A 351 -17.35 19.89 -46.69
C ALA A 351 -16.68 20.06 -45.32
N LYS A 352 -16.02 21.20 -45.05
CA LYS A 352 -15.44 21.51 -43.74
C LYS A 352 -16.51 21.67 -42.65
N GLY A 353 -17.65 22.28 -42.96
CA GLY A 353 -18.80 22.34 -42.05
C GLY A 353 -19.38 20.96 -41.73
N VAL A 354 -19.54 20.10 -42.75
CA VAL A 354 -19.98 18.70 -42.58
C VAL A 354 -18.98 17.91 -41.75
N ALA A 355 -17.68 18.12 -41.93
CA ALA A 355 -16.64 17.52 -41.11
C ALA A 355 -16.73 17.96 -39.63
N PHE A 356 -17.02 19.23 -39.37
CA PHE A 356 -17.25 19.76 -38.01
C PHE A 356 -18.46 19.09 -37.35
N PHE A 357 -19.60 19.02 -38.03
CA PHE A 357 -20.79 18.34 -37.52
C PHE A 357 -20.60 16.83 -37.38
N GLY A 358 -19.92 16.18 -38.34
CA GLY A 358 -19.56 14.77 -38.26
C GLY A 358 -18.70 14.47 -37.03
N THR A 359 -17.74 15.36 -36.72
CA THR A 359 -16.90 15.25 -35.53
C THR A 359 -17.72 15.37 -34.24
N ILE A 360 -18.69 16.29 -34.17
CA ILE A 360 -19.61 16.38 -33.01
C ILE A 360 -20.49 15.14 -32.89
N LEU A 361 -21.02 14.65 -34.02
CA LEU A 361 -21.84 13.43 -34.04
C LEU A 361 -21.05 12.21 -33.57
N SER A 362 -19.73 12.17 -33.82
CA SER A 362 -18.87 11.09 -33.35
C SER A 362 -18.95 10.88 -31.83
N TRP A 363 -19.14 11.93 -31.04
CA TRP A 363 -19.31 11.80 -29.58
C TRP A 363 -20.56 11.02 -29.21
N VAL A 364 -21.67 11.23 -29.93
CA VAL A 364 -22.91 10.47 -29.74
C VAL A 364 -22.77 9.03 -30.24
N LEU A 365 -22.03 8.83 -31.34
CA LEU A 365 -21.80 7.50 -31.89
C LEU A 365 -20.93 6.64 -30.97
N ILE A 366 -19.88 7.22 -30.39
CA ILE A 366 -18.95 6.55 -29.45
C ILE A 366 -19.66 6.15 -28.16
N SER A 367 -20.66 6.93 -27.71
CA SER A 367 -21.44 6.56 -26.52
C SER A 367 -22.31 5.33 -26.75
N ARG A 368 -22.90 5.19 -27.94
CA ARG A 368 -23.82 4.08 -28.29
C ARG A 368 -23.10 2.84 -28.79
N TRP A 369 -22.08 2.99 -29.63
CA TRP A 369 -21.39 1.89 -30.30
C TRP A 369 -19.91 1.81 -29.91
N GLY A 370 -19.33 0.61 -29.95
CA GLY A 370 -17.93 0.39 -29.62
C GLY A 370 -16.94 0.97 -30.64
N ARG A 371 -15.69 1.23 -30.21
CA ARG A 371 -14.64 1.87 -31.02
C ARG A 371 -14.26 1.01 -32.22
N ARG A 372 -14.11 -0.31 -32.03
CA ARG A 372 -13.79 -1.26 -33.10
C ARG A 372 -14.91 -1.32 -34.12
N THR A 373 -16.15 -1.40 -33.65
CA THR A 373 -17.32 -1.52 -34.52
C THR A 373 -17.43 -0.31 -35.43
N LEU A 374 -17.26 0.90 -34.90
CA LEU A 374 -17.29 2.13 -35.67
C LEU A 374 -16.09 2.27 -36.63
N TYR A 375 -14.89 1.88 -36.20
CA TYR A 375 -13.70 1.97 -37.06
C TYR A 375 -13.78 0.98 -38.25
N VAL A 376 -14.15 -0.28 -38.00
CA VAL A 376 -14.23 -1.30 -39.05
C VAL A 376 -15.41 -1.04 -40.00
N SER A 377 -16.58 -0.70 -39.47
CA SER A 377 -17.74 -0.35 -40.31
C SER A 377 -17.48 0.93 -41.11
N GLY A 378 -16.88 1.94 -40.49
CA GLY A 378 -16.44 3.17 -41.14
C GLY A 378 -15.48 2.88 -42.29
N MET A 379 -14.40 2.13 -42.05
CA MET A 379 -13.41 1.81 -43.08
C MET A 379 -14.01 0.99 -44.24
N GLY A 380 -14.96 0.10 -43.95
CA GLY A 380 -15.71 -0.63 -44.97
C GLY A 380 -16.58 0.29 -45.84
N ILE A 381 -17.31 1.23 -45.23
CA ILE A 381 -18.14 2.22 -45.95
C ILE A 381 -17.26 3.15 -46.78
N LEU A 382 -16.13 3.63 -46.23
CA LEU A 382 -15.19 4.50 -46.94
C LEU A 382 -14.56 3.79 -48.14
N SER A 383 -14.11 2.54 -47.97
CA SER A 383 -13.56 1.72 -49.05
C SER A 383 -14.58 1.50 -50.16
N LEU A 384 -15.82 1.11 -49.81
CA LEU A 384 -16.91 0.95 -50.77
C LEU A 384 -17.21 2.24 -51.53
N THR A 385 -17.26 3.38 -50.81
CA THR A 385 -17.50 4.69 -51.41
C THR A 385 -16.42 5.06 -52.42
N LEU A 386 -15.15 4.83 -52.09
CA LEU A 386 -14.03 5.11 -53.00
C LEU A 386 -13.99 4.19 -54.23
N PHE A 387 -14.35 2.91 -54.07
CA PHE A 387 -14.53 2.02 -55.22
C PHE A 387 -15.66 2.50 -56.13
N ILE A 388 -16.79 2.97 -55.57
CA ILE A 388 -17.89 3.54 -56.36
C ILE A 388 -17.42 4.80 -57.09
N VAL A 389 -16.64 5.69 -56.45
CA VAL A 389 -16.08 6.88 -57.11
C VAL A 389 -15.14 6.48 -58.27
N GLY A 390 -14.28 5.47 -58.08
CA GLY A 390 -13.43 4.94 -59.14
C GLY A 390 -14.23 4.36 -60.31
N ILE A 391 -15.29 3.57 -60.02
CA ILE A 391 -16.19 3.00 -61.02
C ILE A 391 -16.93 4.09 -61.79
N LEU A 392 -17.46 5.11 -61.11
CA LEU A 392 -18.14 6.25 -61.74
C LEU A 392 -17.19 7.05 -62.64
N SER A 393 -15.93 7.21 -62.24
CA SER A 393 -14.92 7.88 -63.05
C SER A 393 -14.61 7.14 -64.35
N VAL A 394 -14.67 5.80 -64.35
CA VAL A 394 -14.47 4.97 -65.56
C VAL A 394 -15.74 4.88 -66.41
N THR A 395 -16.93 4.79 -65.81
CA THR A 395 -18.20 4.49 -66.51
C THR A 395 -18.97 5.73 -66.96
N ALA A 396 -18.94 6.82 -66.19
CA ALA A 396 -19.77 8.01 -66.40
C ALA A 396 -18.99 9.27 -66.81
N GLY A 397 -17.65 9.23 -66.83
CA GLY A 397 -16.78 10.33 -67.26
C GLY A 397 -17.14 11.67 -66.59
N THR A 398 -17.33 12.73 -67.36
CA THR A 398 -17.68 14.07 -66.85
C THR A 398 -19.08 14.16 -66.23
N ARG A 399 -20.03 13.27 -66.60
CA ARG A 399 -21.38 13.22 -65.99
C ARG A 399 -21.37 12.64 -64.57
N GLY A 400 -20.33 11.88 -64.22
CA GLY A 400 -20.12 11.32 -62.89
C GLY A 400 -19.59 12.32 -61.86
N LEU A 401 -19.16 13.53 -62.27
CA LEU A 401 -18.45 14.47 -61.39
C LEU A 401 -19.29 14.97 -60.20
N TRP A 402 -20.54 15.35 -60.41
CA TRP A 402 -21.44 15.78 -59.32
C TRP A 402 -21.75 14.64 -58.33
N PRO A 403 -22.14 13.43 -58.78
CA PRO A 403 -22.25 12.27 -57.90
C PRO A 403 -20.97 11.92 -57.16
N SER A 404 -19.80 11.98 -57.82
CA SER A 404 -18.50 11.76 -57.19
C SER A 404 -18.21 12.81 -56.11
N GLY A 405 -18.59 14.08 -56.31
CA GLY A 405 -18.50 15.11 -55.28
C GLY A 405 -19.41 14.90 -54.09
N GLY A 406 -20.67 14.52 -54.32
CA GLY A 406 -21.56 14.10 -53.25
C GLY A 406 -21.01 12.93 -52.45
N LEU A 407 -20.42 11.94 -53.12
CA LEU A 407 -19.78 10.79 -52.48
C LEU A 407 -18.48 11.16 -51.74
N CYS A 408 -17.70 12.14 -52.20
CA CYS A 408 -16.55 12.65 -51.46
C CYS A 408 -16.98 13.43 -50.20
N VAL A 409 -18.06 14.22 -50.26
CA VAL A 409 -18.62 14.88 -49.06
C VAL A 409 -19.22 13.84 -48.11
N PHE A 410 -19.89 12.82 -48.63
CA PHE A 410 -20.38 11.70 -47.82
C PHE A 410 -19.24 10.90 -47.18
N TRP A 411 -18.17 10.63 -47.94
CA TRP A 411 -16.94 10.04 -47.43
C TRP A 411 -16.38 10.90 -46.29
N LEU A 412 -16.33 12.22 -46.46
CA LEU A 412 -15.81 13.13 -45.44
C LEU A 412 -16.69 13.12 -44.18
N PHE A 413 -18.01 13.08 -44.34
CA PHE A 413 -18.93 12.93 -43.22
C PHE A 413 -18.68 11.63 -42.45
N ILE A 414 -18.61 10.49 -43.15
CA ILE A 414 -18.35 9.19 -42.52
C ILE A 414 -16.96 9.16 -41.87
N TYR A 415 -15.94 9.70 -42.54
CA TYR A 415 -14.59 9.83 -42.02
C TYR A 415 -14.57 10.64 -40.71
N SER A 416 -15.20 11.82 -40.71
CA SER A 416 -15.28 12.69 -39.54
C SER A 416 -16.19 12.16 -38.45
N ALA A 417 -17.15 11.28 -38.75
CA ALA A 417 -18.00 10.62 -37.77
C ALA A 417 -17.37 9.34 -37.19
N THR A 418 -16.38 8.75 -37.88
CA THR A 418 -15.76 7.47 -37.51
C THR A 418 -14.24 7.59 -37.42
N ILE A 419 -13.51 7.38 -38.52
CA ILE A 419 -12.06 7.14 -38.53
C ILE A 419 -11.26 8.30 -37.93
N GLY A 420 -11.58 9.55 -38.29
CA GLY A 420 -10.84 10.74 -37.86
C GLY A 420 -10.78 10.86 -36.33
N PRO A 421 -11.93 11.01 -35.65
CA PRO A 421 -11.95 11.07 -34.18
C PRO A 421 -11.50 9.78 -33.51
N LEU A 422 -11.94 8.61 -34.01
CA LEU A 422 -11.66 7.33 -33.35
C LEU A 422 -10.18 6.99 -33.33
N ALA A 423 -9.40 7.39 -34.34
CA ALA A 423 -7.97 7.12 -34.35
C ALA A 423 -7.27 7.71 -33.13
N TYR A 424 -7.65 8.92 -32.68
CA TYR A 424 -7.06 9.54 -31.48
C TYR A 424 -7.45 8.81 -30.19
N SER A 425 -8.71 8.37 -30.07
CA SER A 425 -9.16 7.55 -28.92
C SER A 425 -8.47 6.19 -28.90
N ILE A 426 -8.35 5.51 -30.05
CA ILE A 426 -7.65 4.21 -30.16
C ILE A 426 -6.19 4.33 -29.73
N ILE A 427 -5.48 5.39 -30.12
CA ILE A 427 -4.06 5.57 -29.78
C ILE A 427 -3.86 5.82 -28.29
N SER A 428 -4.72 6.64 -27.68
CA SER A 428 -4.67 6.90 -26.25
C SER A 428 -5.08 5.70 -25.41
N GLU A 429 -6.02 4.87 -25.89
CA GLU A 429 -6.57 3.75 -25.12
C GLU A 429 -5.78 2.44 -25.34
N THR A 430 -5.08 2.25 -26.47
CA THR A 430 -4.33 1.00 -26.78
C THR A 430 -2.89 0.98 -26.23
N SER A 431 -2.31 2.16 -25.99
CA SER A 431 -0.91 2.26 -25.52
C SER A 431 -0.80 2.06 -24.02
N SER A 432 0.22 1.31 -23.57
CA SER A 432 0.60 1.21 -22.15
C SER A 432 0.95 2.59 -21.60
N VAL A 433 0.57 2.89 -20.37
CA VAL A 433 0.71 4.20 -19.73
C VAL A 433 2.18 4.64 -19.68
N ARG A 434 3.13 3.73 -19.47
CA ARG A 434 4.57 3.97 -19.39
C ARG A 434 5.20 4.28 -20.75
N LEU A 435 4.85 3.53 -21.79
CA LEU A 435 5.36 3.76 -23.16
C LEU A 435 4.46 4.68 -23.99
N ARG A 436 3.38 5.21 -23.41
CA ARG A 436 2.39 6.05 -24.10
C ARG A 436 3.03 7.21 -24.86
N PRO A 437 3.80 8.12 -24.24
CA PRO A 437 4.38 9.25 -24.98
C PRO A 437 5.24 8.79 -26.17
N LEU A 438 5.97 7.67 -26.03
CA LEU A 438 6.79 7.11 -27.11
C LEU A 438 5.94 6.46 -28.22
N SER A 439 4.89 5.73 -27.84
CA SER A 439 3.97 5.05 -28.76
C SER A 439 3.13 6.03 -29.57
N VAL A 440 2.65 7.10 -28.93
CA VAL A 440 1.96 8.20 -29.62
C VAL A 440 2.89 8.90 -30.61
N VAL A 441 4.15 9.12 -30.24
CA VAL A 441 5.16 9.65 -31.15
C VAL A 441 5.38 8.72 -32.35
N LEU A 442 5.59 7.43 -32.12
CA LEU A 442 5.77 6.45 -33.22
C LEU A 442 4.56 6.42 -34.15
N ALA A 443 3.34 6.45 -33.58
CA ALA A 443 2.12 6.51 -34.37
C ALA A 443 2.02 7.79 -35.21
N ARG A 444 2.34 8.97 -34.63
CA ARG A 444 2.39 10.23 -35.41
C ARG A 444 3.48 10.24 -36.45
N VAL A 445 4.66 9.71 -36.16
CA VAL A 445 5.74 9.60 -37.16
C VAL A 445 5.30 8.69 -38.31
N ALA A 446 4.68 7.54 -38.02
CA ALA A 446 4.11 6.66 -39.04
C ALA A 446 3.04 7.37 -39.88
N TYR A 447 2.11 8.09 -39.24
CA TYR A 447 1.14 8.93 -39.94
C TYR A 447 1.82 9.96 -40.85
N GLN A 448 2.85 10.67 -40.37
CA GLN A 448 3.50 11.72 -41.14
C GLN A 448 4.32 11.14 -42.32
N ILE A 449 4.98 10.00 -42.13
CA ILE A 449 5.67 9.29 -43.23
C ILE A 449 4.67 8.87 -44.30
N VAL A 450 3.56 8.24 -43.90
CA VAL A 450 2.49 7.84 -44.83
C VAL A 450 1.85 9.07 -45.47
N ASN A 451 1.69 10.17 -44.74
CA ASN A 451 1.19 11.44 -45.27
C ASN A 451 2.13 12.04 -46.32
N ILE A 452 3.45 12.05 -46.10
CA ILE A 452 4.43 12.51 -47.11
C ILE A 452 4.31 11.69 -48.39
N ILE A 453 4.30 10.35 -48.26
CA ILE A 453 4.17 9.43 -49.40
C ILE A 453 2.83 9.64 -50.10
N SER A 454 1.74 9.73 -49.33
CA SER A 454 0.38 9.91 -49.84
C SER A 454 0.19 11.22 -50.58
N GLN A 455 0.64 12.34 -50.01
CA GLN A 455 0.55 13.65 -50.65
C GLN A 455 1.36 13.68 -51.93
N PHE A 456 2.59 13.14 -51.92
CA PHE A 456 3.40 13.00 -53.12
C PHE A 456 2.68 12.18 -54.19
N LEU A 457 2.24 10.96 -53.88
CA LEU A 457 1.49 10.11 -54.83
C LEU A 457 0.22 10.79 -55.35
N ASN A 458 -0.55 11.41 -54.46
CA ASN A 458 -1.82 12.05 -54.81
C ASN A 458 -1.63 13.25 -55.74
N THR A 459 -0.58 14.06 -55.56
CA THR A 459 -0.26 15.15 -56.49
C THR A 459 -0.02 14.63 -57.90
N TYR A 460 0.74 13.55 -58.08
CA TYR A 460 0.96 12.95 -59.41
C TYR A 460 -0.33 12.31 -59.98
N MET A 461 -1.13 11.67 -59.12
CA MET A 461 -2.40 11.03 -59.51
C MET A 461 -3.44 12.05 -60.00
N ILE A 462 -3.55 13.22 -59.36
CA ILE A 462 -4.58 14.23 -59.71
C ILE A 462 -4.07 15.24 -60.74
N SER A 463 -2.76 15.49 -60.81
CA SER A 463 -2.18 16.44 -61.76
C SER A 463 -2.53 16.09 -63.22
N PRO A 464 -3.13 17.03 -63.98
CA PRO A 464 -3.48 16.80 -65.39
C PRO A 464 -2.29 16.58 -66.31
N VAL A 465 -1.08 16.96 -65.88
CA VAL A 465 0.16 16.93 -66.69
C VAL A 465 1.09 15.75 -66.36
N GLU A 466 0.78 14.98 -65.31
CA GLU A 466 1.58 13.82 -64.87
C GLU A 466 0.81 12.50 -65.10
N TRP A 467 0.38 11.77 -64.04
CA TRP A 467 -0.30 10.48 -64.20
C TRP A 467 -1.77 10.62 -64.59
N ASN A 468 -2.41 11.76 -64.29
CA ASN A 468 -3.78 12.09 -64.67
C ASN A 468 -4.80 10.95 -64.40
N TRP A 469 -4.67 10.29 -63.25
CA TRP A 469 -5.62 9.27 -62.82
C TRP A 469 -6.96 9.90 -62.40
N SER A 470 -6.95 11.15 -61.93
CA SER A 470 -8.16 11.90 -61.55
C SER A 470 -9.05 11.02 -60.65
N GLY A 471 -10.31 10.74 -61.02
CA GLY A 471 -11.24 9.97 -60.21
C GLY A 471 -10.89 8.47 -60.11
N LYS A 472 -10.05 7.94 -61.01
CA LYS A 472 -9.57 6.54 -60.96
C LYS A 472 -8.64 6.28 -59.77
N SER A 473 -8.09 7.33 -59.17
CA SER A 473 -7.35 7.23 -57.90
C SER A 473 -8.21 6.64 -56.77
N GLY A 474 -9.54 6.69 -56.89
CA GLY A 474 -10.48 6.01 -55.99
C GLY A 474 -10.29 4.48 -55.92
N PHE A 475 -9.79 3.81 -56.97
CA PHE A 475 -9.45 2.39 -56.89
C PHE A 475 -8.21 2.11 -56.02
N PHE A 476 -7.20 2.97 -56.13
CA PHE A 476 -5.99 2.86 -55.33
C PHE A 476 -6.31 3.09 -53.84
N TRP A 477 -6.96 4.22 -53.54
CA TRP A 477 -7.33 4.57 -52.16
C TRP A 477 -8.41 3.66 -51.58
N GLY A 478 -9.35 3.17 -52.41
CA GLY A 478 -10.33 2.15 -52.03
C GLY A 478 -9.66 0.82 -51.68
N GLY A 479 -8.60 0.45 -52.42
CA GLY A 479 -7.77 -0.73 -52.16
C GLY A 479 -6.97 -0.61 -50.86
N THR A 480 -6.31 0.52 -50.61
CA THR A 480 -5.60 0.75 -49.34
C THR A 480 -6.57 0.77 -48.15
N ALA A 481 -7.73 1.41 -48.30
CA ALA A 481 -8.79 1.39 -47.29
C ALA A 481 -9.31 -0.04 -47.04
N PHE A 482 -9.45 -0.86 -48.08
CA PHE A 482 -9.86 -2.26 -47.96
C PHE A 482 -8.82 -3.10 -47.19
N LEU A 483 -7.53 -2.90 -47.44
CA LEU A 483 -6.48 -3.59 -46.68
C LEU A 483 -6.52 -3.21 -45.20
N VAL A 484 -6.74 -1.94 -44.88
CA VAL A 484 -6.91 -1.49 -43.49
C VAL A 484 -8.22 -2.03 -42.90
N PHE A 485 -9.29 -2.18 -43.69
CA PHE A 485 -10.53 -2.83 -43.26
C PHE A 485 -10.30 -4.31 -42.89
N VAL A 486 -9.63 -5.08 -43.76
CA VAL A 486 -9.28 -6.48 -43.49
C VAL A 486 -8.40 -6.58 -42.25
N TRP A 487 -7.38 -5.73 -42.15
CA TRP A 487 -6.52 -5.66 -40.96
C TRP A 487 -7.34 -5.33 -39.70
N GLY A 488 -8.20 -4.30 -39.75
CA GLY A 488 -9.03 -3.88 -38.64
C GLY A 488 -10.00 -4.97 -38.19
N TYR A 489 -10.53 -5.76 -39.12
CA TYR A 489 -11.40 -6.88 -38.80
C TYR A 489 -10.70 -7.94 -37.93
N PHE A 490 -9.44 -8.28 -38.24
CA PHE A 490 -8.69 -9.33 -37.56
C PHE A 490 -7.82 -8.87 -36.39
N ARG A 491 -7.25 -7.66 -36.45
CA ARG A 491 -6.19 -7.19 -35.52
C ARG A 491 -6.65 -6.09 -34.58
N LEU A 492 -7.63 -5.25 -34.94
CA LEU A 492 -8.12 -4.17 -34.09
C LEU A 492 -9.08 -4.71 -33.01
N PRO A 493 -8.76 -4.57 -31.71
CA PRO A 493 -9.63 -5.00 -30.63
C PRO A 493 -10.71 -3.96 -30.28
N GLU A 494 -11.76 -4.40 -29.58
CA GLU A 494 -12.75 -3.50 -28.97
C GLU A 494 -12.27 -3.09 -27.57
N ILE A 495 -12.28 -1.78 -27.31
CA ILE A 495 -11.63 -1.16 -26.14
C ILE A 495 -12.66 -0.39 -25.28
N LYS A 496 -13.91 -0.29 -25.76
CA LYS A 496 -14.99 0.40 -25.05
C LYS A 496 -15.18 -0.17 -23.63
N ASP A 497 -15.32 0.75 -22.68
CA ASP A 497 -15.64 0.52 -21.26
C ASP A 497 -14.61 -0.36 -20.52
N ARG A 498 -13.35 -0.34 -20.99
CA ARG A 498 -12.23 -1.05 -20.35
C ARG A 498 -11.25 -0.11 -19.65
N THR A 499 -10.77 -0.51 -18.48
CA THR A 499 -9.71 0.22 -17.76
C THR A 499 -8.34 -0.02 -18.39
N TYR A 500 -7.31 0.76 -18.02
CA TYR A 500 -5.95 0.53 -18.54
C TYR A 500 -5.43 -0.86 -18.16
N GLU A 501 -5.71 -1.29 -16.93
CA GLU A 501 -5.29 -2.58 -16.38
C GLU A 501 -5.99 -3.77 -17.06
N GLU A 502 -7.30 -3.68 -17.31
CA GLU A 502 -8.02 -4.72 -18.06
C GLU A 502 -7.46 -4.90 -19.48
N LEU A 503 -7.07 -3.79 -20.12
CA LEU A 503 -6.45 -3.82 -21.44
C LEU A 503 -5.04 -4.42 -21.38
N ASP A 504 -4.24 -4.06 -20.37
CA ASP A 504 -2.94 -4.67 -20.09
C ASP A 504 -3.05 -6.19 -20.00
N LEU A 505 -3.97 -6.69 -19.17
CA LEU A 505 -4.21 -8.13 -19.03
C LEU A 505 -4.69 -8.80 -20.33
N LEU A 506 -5.59 -8.17 -21.09
CA LEU A 506 -6.06 -8.71 -22.37
C LEU A 506 -4.94 -8.85 -23.41
N PHE A 507 -4.02 -7.89 -23.43
CA PHE A 507 -2.87 -7.91 -24.32
C PHE A 507 -1.81 -8.93 -23.85
N ILE A 508 -1.53 -9.00 -22.54
CA ILE A 508 -0.62 -9.98 -21.91
C ILE A 508 -1.11 -11.41 -22.12
N ARG A 509 -2.41 -11.68 -21.90
CA ARG A 509 -3.07 -12.98 -22.17
C ARG A 509 -3.15 -13.34 -23.66
N LYS A 510 -2.62 -12.48 -24.55
CA LYS A 510 -2.58 -12.65 -26.02
C LYS A 510 -3.95 -13.00 -26.62
N VAL A 511 -5.01 -12.44 -26.05
CA VAL A 511 -6.39 -12.72 -26.50
C VAL A 511 -6.54 -12.30 -27.97
N PRO A 512 -7.27 -13.07 -28.80
CA PRO A 512 -7.57 -12.64 -30.17
C PRO A 512 -8.39 -11.35 -30.16
N ALA A 513 -8.06 -10.39 -31.03
CA ALA A 513 -8.69 -9.06 -31.05
C ALA A 513 -10.24 -9.08 -31.11
N ARG A 514 -10.80 -10.11 -31.78
CA ARG A 514 -12.24 -10.30 -31.93
C ARG A 514 -12.96 -10.75 -30.66
N LYS A 515 -12.25 -11.27 -29.67
CA LYS A 515 -12.82 -11.73 -28.39
C LYS A 515 -12.73 -10.69 -27.28
N PHE A 516 -12.05 -9.56 -27.48
CA PHE A 516 -11.86 -8.53 -26.43
C PHE A 516 -13.16 -8.03 -25.80
N ALA A 517 -14.23 -7.86 -26.59
CA ALA A 517 -15.53 -7.42 -26.08
C ALA A 517 -16.25 -8.52 -25.26
N SER A 518 -16.15 -9.78 -25.68
CA SER A 518 -16.86 -10.92 -25.08
C SER A 518 -16.08 -11.60 -23.96
N THR A 519 -14.76 -11.39 -23.92
CA THR A 519 -13.89 -11.93 -22.88
C THR A 519 -14.10 -11.07 -21.65
N HIS A 520 -14.82 -11.62 -20.67
CA HIS A 520 -14.84 -11.05 -19.33
C HIS A 520 -13.40 -11.10 -18.81
N VAL A 521 -12.91 -9.92 -18.43
CA VAL A 521 -11.63 -9.71 -17.78
C VAL A 521 -12.01 -8.73 -16.70
N ASP A 522 -12.27 -9.23 -15.51
CA ASP A 522 -12.16 -8.39 -14.32
C ASP A 522 -10.65 -8.06 -14.26
N ALA A 523 -10.25 -6.79 -14.23
CA ALA A 523 -8.83 -6.44 -14.02
C ALA A 523 -8.30 -7.10 -12.75
N TYR A 524 -9.22 -7.36 -11.83
CA TYR A 524 -9.01 -8.06 -10.59
C TYR A 524 -9.46 -9.54 -10.68
N GLU A 525 -9.79 -10.10 -11.85
CA GLU A 525 -9.94 -11.55 -12.08
C GLU A 525 -8.59 -12.25 -12.14
N ALA A 526 -7.45 -11.57 -12.35
CA ALA A 526 -6.19 -12.22 -11.98
C ALA A 526 -6.20 -12.55 -10.48
N VAL A 527 -6.80 -11.69 -9.65
CA VAL A 527 -7.04 -11.90 -8.21
C VAL A 527 -8.24 -12.82 -7.93
N ARG A 528 -9.29 -12.81 -8.77
CA ARG A 528 -10.53 -13.59 -8.58
C ARG A 528 -10.54 -14.97 -9.26
N SER A 529 -9.88 -15.12 -10.41
CA SER A 529 -9.74 -16.37 -11.17
C SER A 529 -8.47 -17.16 -10.82
N GLU A 530 -7.49 -16.57 -10.12
CA GLU A 530 -6.67 -17.40 -9.22
C GLU A 530 -7.55 -17.88 -8.05
N LYS A 531 -8.49 -17.11 -7.51
CA LYS A 531 -9.39 -17.59 -6.44
C LYS A 531 -10.42 -18.65 -6.87
N GLU A 532 -10.85 -18.71 -8.14
CA GLU A 532 -11.88 -19.68 -8.59
C GLU A 532 -11.42 -20.70 -9.65
N LEU A 533 -10.27 -20.49 -10.31
CA LEU A 533 -9.60 -21.52 -11.12
C LEU A 533 -8.37 -22.12 -10.43
N SER A 534 -8.03 -21.67 -9.22
CA SER A 534 -7.41 -22.53 -8.24
C SER A 534 -8.53 -23.04 -7.32
N THR A 535 -9.08 -24.20 -7.65
CA THR A 535 -9.58 -25.10 -6.60
C THR A 535 -8.43 -25.60 -5.72
N GLU A 536 -7.21 -25.12 -5.95
CA GLU A 536 -6.06 -25.33 -5.10
C GLU A 536 -5.76 -24.04 -4.34
N PRO A 537 -6.01 -23.98 -3.02
CA PRO A 537 -5.66 -22.80 -2.22
C PRO A 537 -4.24 -22.33 -2.49
N SER A 538 -3.96 -21.03 -2.33
CA SER A 538 -2.59 -20.50 -2.49
C SER A 538 -1.60 -21.33 -1.64
N HIS A 539 -0.31 -21.35 -1.98
CA HIS A 539 0.65 -22.16 -1.22
C HIS A 539 0.61 -21.78 0.28
N GLN A 540 0.60 -20.48 0.60
CA GLN A 540 0.44 -20.00 1.98
C GLN A 540 -0.90 -20.45 2.58
N GLN A 541 -2.02 -20.29 1.87
CA GLN A 541 -3.33 -20.71 2.37
C GLN A 541 -3.38 -22.21 2.65
N THR A 542 -2.83 -23.04 1.75
CA THR A 542 -2.76 -24.49 1.93
C THR A 542 -1.96 -24.86 3.17
N ILE A 543 -0.81 -24.21 3.39
CA ILE A 543 0.04 -24.48 4.55
C ILE A 543 -0.60 -23.94 5.84
N VAL A 544 -1.14 -22.71 5.84
CA VAL A 544 -1.78 -22.10 7.03
C VAL A 544 -3.01 -22.90 7.44
N SER A 545 -3.94 -23.17 6.51
CA SER A 545 -5.19 -23.89 6.80
C SER A 545 -4.95 -25.34 7.25
N ARG A 546 -3.80 -25.93 6.91
CA ARG A 546 -3.41 -27.26 7.43
C ARG A 546 -3.27 -27.29 8.95
N TYR A 547 -2.98 -26.14 9.57
CA TYR A 547 -2.78 -26.02 11.02
C TYR A 547 -3.94 -25.28 11.72
N ASN A 548 -5.15 -25.27 11.12
CA ASN A 548 -6.36 -24.87 11.83
C ASN A 548 -6.51 -25.66 13.13
N VAL A 549 -6.89 -24.99 14.22
CA VAL A 549 -7.06 -25.64 15.53
C VAL A 549 -8.48 -26.17 15.63
N VAL A 550 -8.65 -27.48 15.79
CA VAL A 550 -9.96 -28.13 15.93
C VAL A 550 -10.05 -28.84 17.27
N ARG A 551 -11.09 -28.50 18.05
CA ARG A 551 -11.40 -29.11 19.34
C ARG A 551 -12.76 -29.79 19.29
N THR A 552 -12.79 -31.08 19.61
CA THR A 552 -14.02 -31.88 19.71
C THR A 552 -14.38 -32.27 21.14
N ALA A 553 -13.51 -31.98 22.10
CA ALA A 553 -13.73 -32.21 23.52
C ALA A 553 -14.04 -30.89 24.23
N LEU A 554 -14.83 -30.97 25.29
CA LEU A 554 -15.05 -29.83 26.17
C LEU A 554 -13.74 -29.43 26.84
N ILE A 555 -13.45 -28.14 26.83
CA ILE A 555 -12.30 -27.55 27.52
C ILE A 555 -12.66 -27.26 28.98
N ASP A 556 -11.65 -27.02 29.81
CA ASP A 556 -11.80 -26.66 31.22
C ASP A 556 -10.91 -25.45 31.61
N ASN A 557 -10.88 -25.11 32.89
CA ASN A 557 -10.08 -23.97 33.41
C ASN A 557 -8.56 -24.16 33.29
N SER A 558 -8.07 -25.35 32.91
CA SER A 558 -6.66 -25.61 32.66
C SER A 558 -6.29 -25.54 31.17
N THR A 559 -7.29 -25.42 30.31
CA THR A 559 -7.12 -25.38 28.85
C THR A 559 -7.07 -23.94 28.37
N THR A 560 -6.07 -23.61 27.55
CA THR A 560 -5.94 -22.27 26.95
C THR A 560 -7.10 -21.98 25.98
N PRO A 561 -7.86 -20.88 26.13
CA PRO A 561 -8.97 -20.57 25.23
C PRO A 561 -8.49 -20.18 23.82
N LEU A 562 -9.35 -20.40 22.82
CA LEU A 562 -9.15 -19.78 21.51
C LEU A 562 -9.51 -18.29 21.58
N GLN A 563 -8.91 -17.48 20.71
CA GLN A 563 -9.08 -16.03 20.72
C GLN A 563 -9.32 -15.47 19.32
N VAL A 564 -10.12 -14.41 19.27
CA VAL A 564 -10.13 -13.43 18.18
C VAL A 564 -9.69 -12.08 18.72
N GLY A 565 -9.08 -11.24 17.88
CA GLY A 565 -8.61 -9.93 18.31
C GLY A 565 -7.74 -9.23 17.28
N ASN A 566 -7.21 -8.08 17.65
CA ASN A 566 -6.58 -7.14 16.72
C ASN A 566 -5.26 -6.55 17.22
N GLY A 567 -4.69 -7.05 18.31
CA GLY A 567 -3.46 -6.54 18.92
C GLY A 567 -3.71 -5.55 20.05
N ASN A 568 -4.75 -4.72 19.97
CA ASN A 568 -5.20 -3.85 21.07
C ASN A 568 -6.29 -4.51 21.92
N PHE A 569 -7.05 -5.44 21.34
CA PHE A 569 -8.17 -6.12 21.95
C PHE A 569 -8.13 -7.61 21.66
N ALA A 570 -8.53 -8.43 22.64
CA ALA A 570 -8.74 -9.85 22.47
C ALA A 570 -9.98 -10.35 23.22
N PHE A 571 -10.70 -11.27 22.58
CA PHE A 571 -11.88 -11.94 23.11
C PHE A 571 -11.66 -13.45 23.13
N ASN A 572 -11.64 -14.03 24.33
CA ASN A 572 -11.43 -15.45 24.57
C ASN A 572 -12.76 -16.21 24.48
N VAL A 573 -12.76 -17.46 23.98
CA VAL A 573 -13.98 -18.26 23.84
C VAL A 573 -13.83 -19.70 24.37
N ASP A 574 -14.92 -20.24 24.93
CA ASP A 574 -15.12 -21.66 25.21
C ASP A 574 -15.69 -22.40 23.98
N ASN A 575 -15.96 -23.71 24.11
CA ASN A 575 -16.45 -24.52 22.99
C ASN A 575 -17.74 -24.01 22.32
N THR A 576 -18.52 -23.14 22.98
CA THR A 576 -19.68 -22.50 22.35
C THR A 576 -19.32 -21.43 21.32
N GLY A 577 -18.04 -21.02 21.23
CA GLY A 577 -17.61 -19.88 20.41
C GLY A 577 -17.86 -18.53 21.09
N MET A 578 -18.26 -18.56 22.37
CA MET A 578 -18.50 -17.41 23.25
C MET A 578 -17.94 -17.71 24.66
N GLN A 579 -18.20 -16.87 25.65
CA GLN A 579 -17.79 -17.07 27.05
C GLN A 579 -18.99 -17.58 27.86
N THR A 580 -19.50 -18.76 27.52
CA THR A 580 -20.79 -19.25 28.00
C THR A 580 -20.71 -19.96 29.34
N PHE A 581 -19.84 -20.94 29.53
CA PHE A 581 -19.80 -21.75 30.76
C PHE A 581 -18.44 -21.76 31.45
N LEU A 582 -17.39 -21.23 30.82
CA LEU A 582 -16.10 -20.97 31.46
C LEU A 582 -15.84 -19.48 31.60
N PRO A 583 -15.22 -19.05 32.72
CA PRO A 583 -14.85 -17.66 32.92
C PRO A 583 -13.57 -17.35 32.12
N PHE A 584 -13.71 -16.56 31.05
CA PHE A 584 -12.57 -16.02 30.31
C PHE A 584 -12.59 -14.50 30.23
N ASN A 585 -11.42 -13.92 29.94
CA ASN A 585 -11.28 -12.49 29.83
C ASN A 585 -11.63 -11.98 28.43
N THR A 586 -12.19 -10.80 28.42
CA THR A 586 -12.14 -9.86 27.30
C THR A 586 -11.22 -8.73 27.77
N LEU A 587 -10.07 -8.55 27.11
CA LEU A 587 -9.08 -7.55 27.52
C LEU A 587 -8.81 -6.56 26.40
N SER A 588 -8.59 -5.30 26.78
CA SER A 588 -8.13 -4.25 25.88
C SER A 588 -6.93 -3.49 26.47
N SER A 589 -6.16 -2.89 25.57
CA SER A 589 -4.95 -2.13 25.82
C SER A 589 -5.21 -0.80 26.55
N TRP A 590 -6.44 -0.25 26.48
CA TRP A 590 -6.86 0.96 27.19
C TRP A 590 -7.56 0.70 28.54
N ALA A 591 -7.96 -0.55 28.82
CA ALA A 591 -8.81 -0.88 29.96
C ALA A 591 -8.03 -1.01 31.27
N TRP A 592 -7.76 0.12 31.91
CA TRP A 592 -7.03 0.23 33.18
C TRP A 592 -7.92 0.71 34.33
N HIS A 593 -7.61 0.26 35.55
CA HIS A 593 -8.31 0.60 36.79
C HIS A 593 -7.29 0.78 37.93
N ASN A 594 -7.55 1.72 38.84
CA ASN A 594 -6.86 1.76 40.13
C ASN A 594 -7.79 1.31 41.24
N ASP A 595 -7.28 0.44 42.11
CA ASP A 595 -7.95 0.09 43.35
C ASP A 595 -8.09 1.30 44.28
N SER A 596 -9.03 1.19 45.22
CA SER A 596 -9.14 2.11 46.34
C SER A 596 -7.80 2.33 47.05
N LEU A 597 -7.56 3.57 47.49
CA LEU A 597 -6.37 3.91 48.27
C LEU A 597 -6.30 3.10 49.58
N PRO A 598 -5.10 2.91 50.15
CA PRO A 598 -4.92 2.21 51.42
C PRO A 598 -5.80 2.75 52.57
N ASP A 599 -6.55 1.86 53.21
CA ASP A 599 -7.46 2.22 54.32
C ASP A 599 -6.72 2.51 55.65
N ASN A 600 -5.43 2.19 55.73
CA ASN A 600 -4.62 2.41 56.93
C ASN A 600 -4.07 3.84 57.08
N GLY A 601 -4.41 4.74 56.15
CA GLY A 601 -4.00 6.14 56.16
C GLY A 601 -2.62 6.42 55.54
N GLU A 602 -1.92 5.40 55.04
CA GLU A 602 -0.72 5.60 54.22
C GLU A 602 -1.08 6.37 52.94
N LYS A 603 -0.27 7.38 52.60
CA LYS A 603 -0.47 8.15 51.39
C LYS A 603 0.54 7.75 50.34
N ILE A 604 0.06 7.59 49.11
CA ILE A 604 0.92 7.33 47.95
C ILE A 604 1.96 8.46 47.76
N SER A 605 1.61 9.69 48.12
CA SER A 605 2.52 10.86 48.08
C SER A 605 3.72 10.77 49.01
N ASP A 606 3.67 9.92 50.04
CA ASP A 606 4.74 9.80 51.04
C ASP A 606 5.85 8.83 50.56
N TYR A 607 5.58 8.08 49.49
CA TYR A 607 6.56 7.18 48.88
C TYR A 607 7.56 7.94 48.01
N HIS A 608 8.85 7.82 48.32
CA HIS A 608 9.95 8.48 47.61
C HIS A 608 11.07 7.51 47.20
N GLY A 609 10.78 6.20 47.18
CA GLY A 609 11.78 5.15 47.00
C GLY A 609 12.65 4.95 48.24
N VAL A 610 13.48 3.89 48.22
CA VAL A 610 14.34 3.50 49.33
C VAL A 610 15.79 3.90 49.03
N PRO A 611 16.45 4.69 49.90
CA PRO A 611 17.84 5.09 49.73
C PRO A 611 18.81 3.91 49.82
N VAL A 612 19.70 3.78 48.83
CA VAL A 612 20.78 2.77 48.79
C VAL A 612 22.10 3.45 48.45
N LEU A 613 23.16 3.08 49.18
CA LEU A 613 24.50 3.59 48.95
C LEU A 613 25.03 3.09 47.59
N THR A 614 25.24 4.03 46.66
CA THR A 614 25.71 3.79 45.29
C THR A 614 26.92 4.69 45.06
N HIS A 615 28.11 4.12 44.87
CA HIS A 615 29.36 4.86 44.63
C HIS A 615 29.59 6.08 45.56
N GLY A 616 29.34 5.90 46.87
CA GLY A 616 29.60 6.93 47.88
C GLY A 616 28.49 7.98 48.07
N ARG A 617 27.34 7.84 47.40
CA ARG A 617 26.14 8.68 47.61
C ARG A 617 24.89 7.82 47.82
N ASN A 618 23.92 8.34 48.58
CA ASN A 618 22.61 7.69 48.70
C ASN A 618 21.76 8.00 47.47
N VAL A 619 21.20 6.96 46.86
CA VAL A 619 20.31 7.04 45.71
C VAL A 619 19.01 6.34 46.05
N SER A 620 17.88 7.01 45.87
CA SER A 620 16.56 6.38 46.10
C SER A 620 16.14 5.54 44.91
N TYR A 621 15.94 4.25 45.13
CA TYR A 621 15.45 3.30 44.12
C TYR A 621 13.99 2.94 44.38
N ASP A 622 13.26 2.58 43.32
CA ASP A 622 11.88 2.11 43.37
C ASP A 622 11.82 0.71 44.02
N LEU A 623 11.96 0.64 45.36
CA LEU A 623 11.89 -0.57 46.17
C LEU A 623 10.68 -0.50 47.12
N PRO A 624 10.10 -1.63 47.54
CA PRO A 624 9.08 -1.63 48.58
C PRO A 624 9.62 -0.99 49.87
N ASP A 625 8.94 0.03 50.38
CA ASP A 625 9.32 0.72 51.62
C ASP A 625 8.67 0.01 52.80
N SER A 626 9.49 -0.49 53.73
CA SER A 626 9.01 -1.16 54.94
C SER A 626 8.19 -0.24 55.86
N ASN A 627 8.33 1.07 55.74
CA ASN A 627 7.56 2.06 56.50
C ASN A 627 6.21 2.39 55.84
N LEU A 628 6.05 2.05 54.56
CA LEU A 628 4.84 2.30 53.75
C LEU A 628 4.41 1.01 53.01
N PRO A 629 4.12 -0.09 53.73
CA PRO A 629 3.87 -1.38 53.11
C PRO A 629 2.60 -1.41 52.24
N GLN A 630 1.52 -0.72 52.62
CA GLN A 630 0.28 -0.73 51.83
C GLN A 630 0.37 0.20 50.62
N ALA A 631 0.98 1.38 50.77
CA ALA A 631 1.24 2.29 49.66
C ALA A 631 2.22 1.67 48.66
N SER A 632 3.28 0.98 49.13
CA SER A 632 4.19 0.24 48.26
C SER A 632 3.45 -0.84 47.47
N GLN A 633 2.59 -1.63 48.13
CA GLN A 633 1.81 -2.66 47.44
C GLN A 633 0.82 -2.06 46.45
N TRP A 634 0.14 -0.98 46.81
CA TRP A 634 -0.75 -0.27 45.90
C TRP A 634 0.01 0.23 44.67
N LEU A 635 1.20 0.80 44.84
CA LEU A 635 2.06 1.26 43.74
C LEU A 635 2.55 0.12 42.83
N ILE A 636 2.68 -1.10 43.37
CA ILE A 636 3.02 -2.31 42.62
C ILE A 636 1.82 -2.76 41.79
N GLY A 637 0.65 -2.88 42.43
CA GLY A 637 -0.57 -3.39 41.83
C GLY A 637 -1.23 -2.42 40.84
N ASN A 638 -1.14 -1.11 41.07
CA ASN A 638 -1.97 -0.11 40.39
C ASN A 638 -1.22 0.87 39.48
N PRO A 639 -1.77 1.21 38.29
CA PRO A 639 -3.04 0.68 37.75
C PRO A 639 -2.92 -0.79 37.33
N ASN A 640 -4.04 -1.49 37.30
CA ASN A 640 -4.16 -2.88 36.86
C ASN A 640 -5.14 -2.99 35.68
N ARG A 641 -4.95 -4.01 34.83
CA ARG A 641 -5.81 -4.25 33.66
C ARG A 641 -7.07 -5.02 34.08
N ILE A 642 -8.22 -4.72 33.47
CA ILE A 642 -9.53 -5.28 33.86
C ILE A 642 -10.19 -6.10 32.74
N ASN A 643 -11.06 -7.05 33.12
CA ASN A 643 -12.00 -7.69 32.19
C ASN A 643 -13.20 -6.79 31.93
N ILE A 644 -13.48 -6.49 30.67
CA ILE A 644 -14.46 -5.46 30.27
C ILE A 644 -15.87 -6.00 30.00
N ALA A 645 -16.05 -7.28 29.72
CA ALA A 645 -17.36 -7.94 29.80
C ALA A 645 -17.20 -9.44 29.53
N ARG A 646 -18.25 -10.17 29.90
CA ARG A 646 -18.51 -11.51 29.42
C ARG A 646 -19.67 -11.51 28.44
N VAL A 647 -19.52 -12.19 27.29
CA VAL A 647 -20.60 -12.40 26.31
C VAL A 647 -20.79 -13.90 26.11
N GLY A 648 -21.97 -14.43 26.45
CA GLY A 648 -22.26 -15.87 26.47
C GLY A 648 -23.69 -16.21 26.05
N LEU A 649 -23.99 -17.51 26.04
CA LEU A 649 -25.33 -18.02 25.75
C LEU A 649 -26.16 -18.27 27.00
N LYS A 650 -27.46 -18.06 26.84
CA LYS A 650 -28.49 -18.33 27.84
C LYS A 650 -29.51 -19.29 27.25
N TYR A 651 -29.85 -20.33 27.99
CA TYR A 651 -30.83 -21.34 27.60
C TYR A 651 -31.90 -21.50 28.69
N ASN A 652 -33.18 -21.44 28.30
CA ASN A 652 -34.33 -21.56 29.21
C ASN A 652 -34.29 -20.60 30.42
N GLY A 653 -33.84 -19.35 30.20
CA GLY A 653 -33.83 -18.33 31.24
C GLY A 653 -32.60 -18.35 32.15
N THR A 654 -31.66 -19.29 31.97
CA THR A 654 -30.42 -19.39 32.75
C THR A 654 -29.19 -19.47 31.84
N THR A 655 -28.02 -19.06 32.33
CA THR A 655 -26.74 -19.25 31.61
C THR A 655 -26.59 -20.72 31.21
N LEU A 656 -26.29 -20.98 29.94
CA LEU A 656 -26.13 -22.35 29.43
C LEU A 656 -24.92 -23.03 30.10
N SER A 657 -25.10 -24.26 30.57
CA SER A 657 -24.02 -25.02 31.23
C SER A 657 -23.39 -26.05 30.29
N ALA A 658 -22.12 -26.39 30.56
CA ALA A 658 -21.37 -27.39 29.78
C ALA A 658 -22.07 -28.77 29.72
N SER A 659 -22.83 -29.17 30.74
CA SER A 659 -23.53 -30.46 30.78
C SER A 659 -24.78 -30.50 29.88
N GLN A 660 -25.24 -29.35 29.38
CA GLN A 660 -26.40 -29.24 28.50
C GLN A 660 -26.03 -29.24 27.02
N ILE A 661 -24.73 -29.22 26.69
CA ILE A 661 -24.25 -29.31 25.31
C ILE A 661 -23.70 -30.70 25.02
N SER A 662 -23.93 -31.18 23.80
CA SER A 662 -23.32 -32.40 23.28
C SER A 662 -22.74 -32.18 21.89
N ASP A 663 -21.85 -33.09 21.48
CA ASP A 663 -21.17 -33.09 20.18
C ASP A 663 -20.49 -31.76 19.80
N PRO A 664 -19.71 -31.12 20.72
CA PRO A 664 -19.06 -29.85 20.42
C PRO A 664 -17.96 -30.04 19.38
N ILE A 665 -17.94 -29.17 18.38
CA ILE A 665 -16.83 -28.99 17.43
C ILE A 665 -16.55 -27.49 17.40
N GLN A 666 -15.34 -27.11 17.79
CA GLN A 666 -14.83 -25.75 17.69
C GLN A 666 -13.64 -25.74 16.75
N GLU A 667 -13.67 -24.89 15.74
CA GLU A 667 -12.58 -24.68 14.79
C GLU A 667 -12.15 -23.21 14.82
N LEU A 668 -10.84 -22.97 14.98
CA LEU A 668 -10.20 -21.72 14.61
C LEU A 668 -9.64 -21.87 13.20
N ASP A 669 -10.30 -21.21 12.25
CA ASP A 669 -9.77 -20.99 10.91
C ASP A 669 -8.71 -19.91 10.98
N VAL A 670 -7.44 -20.32 11.00
CA VAL A 670 -6.29 -19.42 11.19
C VAL A 670 -6.11 -18.50 9.98
N TRP A 671 -6.46 -18.96 8.77
CA TRP A 671 -6.32 -18.19 7.54
C TRP A 671 -7.30 -17.01 7.48
N ASN A 672 -8.53 -17.23 7.96
CA ASN A 672 -9.58 -16.21 7.95
C ASN A 672 -9.77 -15.52 9.31
N GLY A 673 -9.12 -16.03 10.37
CA GLY A 673 -9.29 -15.62 11.77
C GLY A 673 -10.74 -15.68 12.23
N VAL A 674 -11.38 -16.82 11.97
CA VAL A 674 -12.79 -17.06 12.32
C VAL A 674 -12.86 -18.23 13.28
N ILE A 675 -13.58 -18.06 14.38
CA ILE A 675 -13.93 -19.19 15.24
C ILE A 675 -15.36 -19.63 14.90
N SER A 676 -15.49 -20.89 14.48
CA SER A 676 -16.78 -21.55 14.24
C SER A 676 -16.97 -22.65 15.28
N SER A 677 -18.07 -22.57 16.01
CA SER A 677 -18.48 -23.57 16.99
C SER A 677 -19.82 -24.17 16.62
N THR A 678 -19.91 -25.50 16.60
CA THR A 678 -21.17 -26.25 16.43
C THR A 678 -21.35 -27.22 17.57
N PHE A 679 -22.55 -27.31 18.12
CA PHE A 679 -22.91 -28.22 19.19
C PHE A 679 -24.44 -28.41 19.19
N THR A 680 -24.95 -29.34 20.00
CA THR A 680 -26.40 -29.54 20.16
C THR A 680 -26.85 -29.24 21.58
N ILE A 681 -28.05 -28.65 21.73
CA ILE A 681 -28.77 -28.48 23.00
C ILE A 681 -30.10 -29.22 22.86
N ASP A 682 -30.38 -30.19 23.74
CA ASP A 682 -31.62 -30.98 23.73
C ASP A 682 -31.97 -31.58 22.34
N GLY A 683 -30.95 -31.94 21.56
CA GLY A 683 -31.09 -32.52 20.21
C GLY A 683 -31.17 -31.50 19.07
N GLU A 684 -31.25 -30.20 19.36
CA GLU A 684 -31.28 -29.12 18.37
C GLU A 684 -29.88 -28.57 18.10
N ALA A 685 -29.55 -28.35 16.83
CA ALA A 685 -28.24 -27.84 16.42
C ALA A 685 -28.11 -26.35 16.71
N VAL A 686 -26.93 -25.96 17.19
CA VAL A 686 -26.52 -24.56 17.39
C VAL A 686 -25.19 -24.36 16.67
N LYS A 687 -25.12 -23.32 15.85
CA LYS A 687 -23.89 -22.84 15.23
C LYS A 687 -23.60 -21.42 15.68
N VAL A 688 -22.37 -21.17 16.12
CA VAL A 688 -21.88 -19.86 16.52
C VAL A 688 -20.65 -19.53 15.69
N ILE A 689 -20.65 -18.35 15.08
CA ILE A 689 -19.50 -17.77 14.38
C ILE A 689 -19.09 -16.50 15.13
N THR A 690 -17.83 -16.44 15.53
CA THR A 690 -17.26 -15.30 16.26
C THR A 690 -16.02 -14.79 15.54
N GLN A 691 -15.99 -13.48 15.30
CA GLN A 691 -14.94 -12.79 14.56
C GLN A 691 -14.56 -11.49 15.28
N GLY A 692 -13.28 -11.15 15.27
CA GLY A 692 -12.79 -9.86 15.78
C GLY A 692 -12.85 -8.78 14.70
N ASP A 693 -12.69 -7.52 15.08
CA ASP A 693 -12.54 -6.42 14.14
C ASP A 693 -11.12 -5.84 14.19
N PHE A 694 -10.53 -5.55 13.02
CA PHE A 694 -9.18 -4.98 12.94
C PHE A 694 -9.14 -3.48 13.24
N GLU A 695 -10.23 -2.75 12.97
CA GLU A 695 -10.28 -1.29 13.15
C GLU A 695 -10.78 -0.86 14.53
N SER A 696 -11.48 -1.73 15.25
CA SER A 696 -12.09 -1.41 16.53
C SER A 696 -12.03 -2.57 17.50
N ASP A 697 -12.14 -2.27 18.79
CA ASP A 697 -12.21 -3.25 19.87
C ASP A 697 -13.59 -3.92 19.88
N SER A 698 -13.89 -4.69 18.84
CA SER A 698 -15.21 -5.25 18.60
C SER A 698 -15.15 -6.74 18.28
N ILE A 699 -16.23 -7.43 18.62
CA ILE A 699 -16.55 -8.74 18.07
C ILE A 699 -17.85 -8.68 17.27
N ALA A 700 -17.91 -9.44 16.18
CA ALA A 700 -19.13 -9.78 15.49
C ALA A 700 -19.48 -11.24 15.80
N VAL A 701 -20.70 -11.47 16.27
CA VAL A 701 -21.20 -12.79 16.66
C VAL A 701 -22.46 -13.10 15.87
N ARG A 702 -22.54 -14.31 15.33
CA ARG A 702 -23.70 -14.86 14.65
C ARG A 702 -24.05 -16.22 15.24
N VAL A 703 -25.25 -16.32 15.82
CA VAL A 703 -25.81 -17.55 16.39
C VAL A 703 -26.95 -18.02 15.51
N GLU A 704 -26.90 -19.27 15.05
CA GLU A 704 -27.91 -19.91 14.20
C GLU A 704 -28.46 -21.16 14.91
N SER A 705 -29.77 -21.18 15.20
CA SER A 705 -30.48 -22.34 15.78
C SER A 705 -31.99 -22.16 15.74
N GLU A 706 -32.75 -23.25 15.59
CA GLU A 706 -34.21 -23.25 15.75
C GLU A 706 -34.65 -22.87 17.18
N LEU A 707 -33.78 -23.07 18.18
CA LEU A 707 -34.02 -22.63 19.55
C LEU A 707 -34.13 -21.11 19.68
N VAL A 708 -33.49 -20.34 18.79
CA VAL A 708 -33.66 -18.87 18.70
C VAL A 708 -35.10 -18.52 18.35
N THR A 709 -35.70 -19.24 17.39
CA THR A 709 -37.09 -18.99 16.95
C THR A 709 -38.10 -19.22 18.07
N SER A 710 -37.84 -20.21 18.92
CA SER A 710 -38.68 -20.48 20.10
C SER A 710 -38.47 -19.48 21.25
N GLY A 711 -37.43 -18.63 21.17
CA GLY A 711 -37.09 -17.63 22.18
C GLY A 711 -36.44 -18.19 23.46
N VAL A 712 -36.02 -19.47 23.45
CA VAL A 712 -35.39 -20.11 24.61
C VAL A 712 -33.86 -20.02 24.60
N LEU A 713 -33.25 -19.75 23.44
CA LEU A 713 -31.83 -19.48 23.29
C LEU A 713 -31.61 -17.98 23.06
N GLU A 714 -30.91 -17.33 23.98
CA GLU A 714 -30.66 -15.88 24.01
C GLU A 714 -29.15 -15.61 24.26
N VAL A 715 -28.74 -14.35 24.10
CA VAL A 715 -27.37 -13.91 24.43
C VAL A 715 -27.37 -13.18 25.78
N GLU A 716 -26.44 -13.52 26.66
CA GLU A 716 -26.21 -12.90 27.96
C GLU A 716 -24.93 -12.05 27.93
N LEU A 717 -25.02 -10.82 28.41
CA LEU A 717 -23.88 -9.96 28.70
C LEU A 717 -23.76 -9.78 30.21
N ASP A 718 -22.59 -10.04 30.78
CA ASP A 718 -22.32 -9.94 32.23
C ASP A 718 -21.07 -9.10 32.49
N PHE A 719 -21.13 -8.22 33.48
CA PHE A 719 -20.09 -7.21 33.74
C PHE A 719 -19.48 -7.45 35.13
N PRO A 720 -18.22 -7.93 35.22
CA PRO A 720 -17.58 -8.20 36.50
C PRO A 720 -17.05 -6.92 37.15
N TYR A 721 -16.88 -6.95 38.48
CA TYR A 721 -16.05 -6.00 39.20
C TYR A 721 -14.58 -6.50 39.17
N PRO A 722 -13.56 -5.62 39.09
CA PRO A 722 -12.17 -6.04 39.18
C PRO A 722 -11.87 -6.78 40.49
N PRO A 723 -11.00 -7.81 40.48
CA PRO A 723 -10.60 -8.49 41.70
C PRO A 723 -9.88 -7.53 42.65
N ILE A 724 -10.06 -7.70 43.96
CA ILE A 724 -9.37 -6.89 44.97
C ILE A 724 -7.95 -7.44 45.11
N HIS A 725 -6.96 -6.69 44.60
CA HIS A 725 -5.56 -7.10 44.67
C HIS A 725 -5.02 -7.04 46.09
N SER A 726 -4.91 -8.20 46.74
CA SER A 726 -4.16 -8.34 48.00
C SER A 726 -2.67 -8.58 47.72
N THR A 727 -1.84 -8.55 48.77
CA THR A 727 -0.38 -8.79 48.70
C THR A 727 0.02 -10.17 48.15
N THR A 728 -0.94 -11.08 47.88
CA THR A 728 -0.67 -12.48 47.51
C THR A 728 -0.90 -12.80 46.02
N TYR A 729 -1.61 -11.94 45.27
CA TYR A 729 -2.00 -12.23 43.89
C TYR A 729 -1.28 -11.32 42.90
N LYS A 730 -0.54 -11.92 41.98
CA LYS A 730 0.17 -11.25 40.87
C LYS A 730 -0.17 -11.83 39.50
N TYR A 731 -0.92 -12.93 39.46
CA TYR A 731 -1.32 -13.64 38.25
C TYR A 731 -2.80 -14.01 38.38
N GLU A 732 -3.58 -13.71 37.35
CA GLU A 732 -5.00 -14.08 37.29
C GLU A 732 -5.35 -14.62 35.90
N VAL A 733 -5.91 -15.84 35.87
CA VAL A 733 -6.44 -16.44 34.65
C VAL A 733 -7.78 -15.79 34.27
N PHE A 734 -8.58 -15.39 35.26
CA PHE A 734 -9.80 -14.61 35.07
C PHE A 734 -9.78 -13.37 35.96
N VAL A 735 -10.02 -12.20 35.37
CA VAL A 735 -9.95 -10.89 36.02
C VAL A 735 -11.35 -10.41 36.32
N GLY A 736 -11.99 -10.97 37.34
CA GLY A 736 -13.33 -10.51 37.68
C GLY A 736 -13.94 -11.23 38.86
N VAL A 737 -14.77 -10.49 39.60
CA VAL A 737 -15.60 -10.98 40.70
C VAL A 737 -17.02 -10.42 40.56
N TYR A 738 -18.02 -11.24 40.84
CA TYR A 738 -19.44 -10.85 40.74
C TYR A 738 -20.11 -10.62 42.10
N ASP A 739 -19.37 -10.86 43.19
CA ASP A 739 -19.88 -10.81 44.57
C ASP A 739 -20.10 -9.38 45.10
N PHE A 740 -19.71 -8.36 44.33
CA PHE A 740 -19.75 -6.94 44.74
C PHE A 740 -20.68 -6.08 43.86
N PRO A 741 -21.98 -6.43 43.71
CA PRO A 741 -22.88 -5.74 42.79
C PRO A 741 -23.13 -4.26 43.14
N LEU A 742 -22.79 -3.81 44.36
CA LEU A 742 -22.93 -2.42 44.80
C LEU A 742 -21.67 -1.56 44.60
N ASN A 743 -20.54 -2.15 44.22
CA ASN A 743 -19.27 -1.43 44.05
C ASN A 743 -19.11 -0.79 42.66
N HIS A 744 -20.01 -1.11 41.74
CA HIS A 744 -20.03 -0.61 40.37
C HIS A 744 -21.45 -0.47 39.83
N THR A 745 -21.60 0.27 38.74
CA THR A 745 -22.91 0.49 38.12
C THR A 745 -22.89 0.16 36.64
N THR A 746 -23.96 -0.48 36.18
CA THR A 746 -24.19 -0.74 34.75
C THR A 746 -25.59 -0.24 34.38
N ALA A 747 -25.71 0.45 33.24
CA ALA A 747 -26.97 1.04 32.80
C ALA A 747 -27.08 1.08 31.27
N ILE A 748 -28.30 0.96 30.75
CA ILE A 748 -28.57 1.16 29.31
C ILE A 748 -28.70 2.66 29.07
N THR A 749 -27.86 3.23 28.20
CA THR A 749 -27.77 4.67 27.93
C THR A 749 -27.98 4.94 26.44
N GLY A 750 -29.23 5.02 26.00
CA GLY A 750 -29.57 5.24 24.58
C GLY A 750 -30.01 3.95 23.88
N SER A 751 -31.32 3.75 23.86
CA SER A 751 -32.00 2.73 23.02
C SER A 751 -32.80 3.44 21.92
N GLY A 752 -32.22 4.49 21.33
CA GLY A 752 -32.95 5.48 20.52
C GLY A 752 -33.28 5.03 19.10
N SER A 753 -32.60 4.00 18.58
CA SER A 753 -32.85 3.45 17.24
C SER A 753 -33.17 1.95 17.27
N VAL A 754 -33.82 1.46 16.21
CA VAL A 754 -34.34 0.08 16.11
C VAL A 754 -33.21 -0.97 15.96
N SER A 755 -31.95 -0.52 15.79
CA SER A 755 -30.81 -1.38 15.44
C SER A 755 -29.55 -1.20 16.30
N GLU A 756 -29.65 -0.51 17.43
CA GLU A 756 -28.51 -0.35 18.35
C GLU A 756 -28.94 -0.17 19.80
N ALA A 757 -28.00 -0.44 20.71
CA ALA A 757 -28.14 -0.15 22.14
C ALA A 757 -26.76 0.10 22.76
N HIS A 758 -26.70 0.93 23.80
CA HIS A 758 -25.45 1.18 24.52
C HIS A 758 -25.60 0.80 25.99
N ILE A 759 -24.62 0.07 26.51
CA ILE A 759 -24.49 -0.25 27.93
C ILE A 759 -23.31 0.55 28.48
N HIS A 760 -23.55 1.42 29.44
CA HIS A 760 -22.53 2.15 30.18
C HIS A 760 -22.16 1.38 31.45
N HIS A 761 -20.87 1.13 31.65
CA HIS A 761 -20.33 0.50 32.86
C HIS A 761 -19.36 1.45 33.57
N GLN A 762 -19.56 1.64 34.88
CA GLN A 762 -18.75 2.52 35.72
C GLN A 762 -18.17 1.75 36.91
N LEU A 763 -16.84 1.71 36.98
CA LEU A 763 -16.00 1.08 38.00
C LEU A 763 -15.15 2.17 38.68
N GLN A 764 -15.63 2.75 39.78
CA GLN A 764 -14.91 3.84 40.47
C GLN A 764 -14.55 4.97 39.47
N GLU A 765 -13.26 5.14 39.16
CA GLU A 765 -12.71 6.13 38.21
C GLU A 765 -12.68 5.67 36.74
N THR A 766 -12.83 4.37 36.48
CA THR A 766 -12.86 3.79 35.13
C THR A 766 -14.30 3.70 34.62
N SER A 767 -14.55 4.21 33.41
CA SER A 767 -15.85 4.12 32.75
C SER A 767 -15.69 3.72 31.29
N TYR A 768 -16.57 2.88 30.78
CA TYR A 768 -16.60 2.50 29.37
C TYR A 768 -18.00 2.08 28.91
N PHE A 769 -18.13 1.87 27.62
CA PHE A 769 -19.35 1.45 26.95
C PHE A 769 -19.16 0.11 26.25
N VAL A 770 -20.23 -0.68 26.25
CA VAL A 770 -20.46 -1.77 25.30
C VAL A 770 -21.56 -1.30 24.34
N ASN A 771 -21.13 -0.94 23.14
CA ASN A 771 -21.96 -0.44 22.06
C ASN A 771 -22.39 -1.62 21.18
N LEU A 772 -23.70 -1.90 21.17
CA LEU A 772 -24.29 -3.01 20.43
C LEU A 772 -24.91 -2.50 19.13
N ARG A 773 -24.70 -3.26 18.04
CA ARG A 773 -25.29 -2.99 16.73
C ARG A 773 -25.79 -4.29 16.09
N TRP A 774 -26.95 -4.26 15.46
CA TRP A 774 -27.48 -5.38 14.67
C TRP A 774 -28.15 -4.89 13.38
N ALA A 775 -28.46 -5.81 12.48
CA ALA A 775 -29.12 -5.49 11.22
C ALA A 775 -30.62 -5.19 11.42
N ASN A 776 -31.18 -4.28 10.62
CA ASN A 776 -32.58 -3.85 10.78
C ASN A 776 -33.59 -4.96 10.49
N ASP A 777 -33.22 -5.94 9.67
CA ASP A 777 -33.99 -7.12 9.31
C ASP A 777 -33.94 -8.24 10.37
N ILE A 778 -33.01 -8.13 11.33
CA ILE A 778 -32.90 -9.00 12.51
C ILE A 778 -33.02 -8.12 13.77
N PRO A 779 -34.18 -7.51 14.06
CA PRO A 779 -34.29 -6.57 15.17
C PRO A 779 -34.23 -7.30 16.52
N LEU A 780 -33.19 -6.99 17.28
CA LEU A 780 -32.98 -7.48 18.64
C LEU A 780 -33.48 -6.48 19.68
N ARG A 781 -33.65 -6.97 20.90
CA ARG A 781 -34.04 -6.19 22.08
C ARG A 781 -33.07 -6.48 23.21
N LEU A 782 -32.51 -5.42 23.77
CA LEU A 782 -31.71 -5.47 24.99
C LEU A 782 -32.61 -5.27 26.22
N SER A 783 -32.41 -6.09 27.26
CA SER A 783 -33.13 -5.98 28.53
C SER A 783 -32.19 -6.23 29.72
N ARG A 784 -32.51 -5.61 30.86
CA ARG A 784 -31.79 -5.85 32.12
C ARG A 784 -32.49 -7.00 32.86
N ASN A 785 -31.70 -7.94 33.40
CA ASN A 785 -32.26 -9.12 34.08
C ASN A 785 -32.83 -8.76 35.46
N GLU A 786 -32.21 -7.80 36.14
CA GLU A 786 -32.54 -7.37 37.49
C GLU A 786 -32.98 -5.89 37.53
N PRO A 787 -33.72 -5.44 38.56
CA PRO A 787 -33.98 -4.01 38.77
C PRO A 787 -32.70 -3.19 38.97
N ALA A 788 -32.76 -1.88 38.72
CA ALA A 788 -31.59 -0.99 38.71
C ALA A 788 -30.75 -0.98 40.01
N ASN A 789 -31.41 -1.25 41.15
CA ASN A 789 -30.81 -1.25 42.48
C ASN A 789 -30.77 -2.65 43.11
N SER A 790 -30.78 -3.71 42.31
CA SER A 790 -30.71 -5.09 42.81
C SER A 790 -29.39 -5.35 43.53
N THR A 791 -29.44 -6.11 44.62
CA THR A 791 -28.26 -6.57 45.37
C THR A 791 -27.87 -8.00 44.98
N ALA A 792 -28.53 -8.58 43.98
CA ALA A 792 -28.21 -9.92 43.49
C ALA A 792 -26.87 -9.92 42.74
N ILE A 793 -26.16 -11.05 42.76
CA ILE A 793 -24.93 -11.24 41.96
C ILE A 793 -25.19 -11.10 40.44
N THR A 794 -26.45 -11.17 40.01
CA THR A 794 -26.93 -11.01 38.64
C THR A 794 -27.30 -9.55 38.30
N ALA A 795 -27.07 -8.59 39.21
CA ALA A 795 -27.53 -7.20 39.07
C ALA A 795 -27.05 -6.50 37.80
N HIS A 796 -25.90 -6.93 37.26
CA HIS A 796 -25.24 -6.37 36.08
C HIS A 796 -25.34 -7.28 34.85
N ARG A 797 -26.29 -8.24 34.84
CA ARG A 797 -26.58 -9.07 33.68
C ARG A 797 -27.65 -8.49 32.78
N TYR A 798 -27.41 -8.61 31.48
CA TYR A 798 -28.28 -8.15 30.41
C TYR A 798 -28.55 -9.28 29.43
N THR A 799 -29.77 -9.32 28.91
CA THR A 799 -30.18 -10.29 27.89
C THR A 799 -30.47 -9.57 26.59
N LEU A 800 -29.83 -10.02 25.52
CA LEU A 800 -30.09 -9.64 24.13
C LEU A 800 -30.86 -10.78 23.46
N SER A 801 -32.10 -10.49 23.03
CA SER A 801 -32.99 -11.49 22.44
C SER A 801 -33.78 -10.94 21.25
N THR A 802 -34.42 -11.81 20.48
CA THR A 802 -35.21 -11.42 19.31
C THR A 802 -36.46 -10.62 19.71
N SER A 803 -36.82 -9.61 18.93
CA SER A 803 -38.07 -8.86 19.15
C SER A 803 -39.31 -9.76 18.94
N GLN A 804 -40.39 -9.51 19.69
CA GLN A 804 -41.64 -10.28 19.59
C GLN A 804 -42.22 -10.21 18.16
N ASN A 805 -42.64 -11.36 17.61
CA ASN A 805 -43.26 -11.59 16.28
C ASN A 805 -42.35 -11.93 15.07
N LEU A 806 -41.09 -12.33 15.29
CA LEU A 806 -40.20 -12.74 14.19
C LEU A 806 -39.95 -14.24 14.15
N THR A 807 -39.96 -14.81 12.95
CA THR A 807 -39.63 -16.21 12.65
C THR A 807 -38.17 -16.33 12.17
N THR A 808 -37.23 -15.65 12.84
CA THR A 808 -35.79 -15.79 12.55
C THR A 808 -35.20 -16.87 13.44
N ASN A 809 -34.28 -17.67 12.88
CA ASN A 809 -33.46 -18.62 13.63
C ASN A 809 -32.03 -18.09 13.86
N VAL A 810 -31.82 -16.78 13.66
CA VAL A 810 -30.52 -16.11 13.76
C VAL A 810 -30.55 -14.96 14.76
N ILE A 811 -29.55 -14.90 15.64
CA ILE A 811 -29.13 -13.70 16.39
C ILE A 811 -27.79 -13.26 15.81
N GLU A 812 -27.70 -12.02 15.34
CA GLU A 812 -26.46 -11.47 14.77
C GLU A 812 -26.24 -10.04 15.28
N PHE A 813 -25.09 -9.79 15.89
CA PHE A 813 -24.77 -8.50 16.48
C PHE A 813 -23.26 -8.25 16.54
N THR A 814 -22.92 -6.97 16.65
CA THR A 814 -21.60 -6.45 16.99
C THR A 814 -21.64 -6.02 18.44
N ALA A 815 -20.62 -6.39 19.22
CA ALA A 815 -20.32 -5.78 20.50
C ALA A 815 -19.00 -5.03 20.39
N ASN A 816 -19.06 -3.70 20.38
CA ASN A 816 -17.90 -2.82 20.44
C ASN A 816 -17.66 -2.38 21.88
N PHE A 817 -16.45 -2.57 22.36
CA PHE A 817 -15.97 -2.09 23.64
C PHE A 817 -15.20 -0.78 23.43
N SER A 818 -15.56 0.28 24.15
CA SER A 818 -14.93 1.59 23.94
C SER A 818 -15.02 2.46 25.18
N PRO A 819 -14.05 3.35 25.44
CA PRO A 819 -14.20 4.41 26.43
C PRO A 819 -15.42 5.31 26.19
N ASP A 820 -15.85 5.43 24.92
CA ASP A 820 -16.89 6.37 24.49
C ASP A 820 -18.17 5.67 23.99
N SER A 821 -19.30 6.35 24.17
CA SER A 821 -20.57 5.98 23.56
C SER A 821 -20.53 6.32 22.07
N GLN A 822 -20.60 5.30 21.24
CA GLN A 822 -20.49 5.45 19.78
C GLN A 822 -21.31 4.39 19.05
N ARG A 823 -21.63 4.68 17.78
CA ARG A 823 -22.31 3.73 16.92
C ARG A 823 -21.31 2.66 16.47
N ALA A 824 -21.51 1.42 16.95
CA ALA A 824 -20.72 0.28 16.52
C ALA A 824 -21.00 -0.07 15.05
N GLU A 825 -20.03 -0.72 14.41
CA GLU A 825 -20.12 -1.11 13.01
C GLU A 825 -21.09 -2.29 12.79
N ASN A 826 -21.62 -2.41 11.59
CA ASN A 826 -22.49 -3.53 11.20
C ASN A 826 -21.73 -4.87 11.26
N PRO A 827 -22.34 -5.94 11.80
CA PRO A 827 -21.71 -7.26 11.86
C PRO A 827 -21.14 -7.74 10.52
N ALA A 828 -21.87 -7.50 9.42
CA ALA A 828 -21.44 -7.94 8.09
C ALA A 828 -20.15 -7.25 7.61
N ALA A 829 -19.95 -5.98 7.96
CA ALA A 829 -18.75 -5.24 7.60
C ALA A 829 -17.53 -5.81 8.36
N ILE A 830 -17.69 -6.07 9.67
CA ILE A 830 -16.63 -6.72 10.47
C ILE A 830 -16.28 -8.10 9.92
N ARG A 831 -17.26 -8.92 9.52
CA ARG A 831 -16.96 -10.26 8.96
C ARG A 831 -16.10 -10.21 7.70
N ASN A 832 -16.43 -9.27 6.79
CA ASN A 832 -15.68 -9.09 5.55
C ASN A 832 -14.27 -8.59 5.88
N ARG A 833 -14.16 -7.52 6.67
CA ARG A 833 -12.89 -6.90 7.07
C ARG A 833 -11.99 -7.84 7.85
N ASN A 834 -12.53 -8.67 8.74
CA ASN A 834 -11.77 -9.67 9.49
C ASN A 834 -11.10 -10.66 8.53
N THR A 835 -11.87 -11.21 7.59
CA THR A 835 -11.38 -12.18 6.62
C THR A 835 -10.32 -11.56 5.71
N GLU A 836 -10.59 -10.36 5.21
CA GLU A 836 -9.65 -9.59 4.38
C GLU A 836 -8.37 -9.26 5.15
N GLY A 837 -8.48 -8.75 6.38
CA GLY A 837 -7.36 -8.41 7.25
C GLY A 837 -6.46 -9.60 7.60
N TRP A 838 -7.03 -10.78 7.89
CA TRP A 838 -6.24 -11.99 8.11
C TRP A 838 -5.60 -12.54 6.84
N ASN A 839 -6.34 -12.55 5.71
CA ASN A 839 -5.79 -12.95 4.42
C ASN A 839 -4.63 -12.02 4.01
N LYS A 840 -4.75 -10.71 4.27
CA LYS A 840 -3.69 -9.71 4.12
C LYS A 840 -2.50 -10.05 5.00
N TYR A 841 -2.73 -10.28 6.29
CA TYR A 841 -1.69 -10.63 7.25
C TYR A 841 -0.90 -11.87 6.82
N TRP A 842 -1.52 -12.89 6.25
CA TRP A 842 -0.80 -14.07 5.76
C TRP A 842 -0.10 -13.89 4.42
N SER A 843 -0.57 -12.96 3.59
CA SER A 843 -0.02 -12.72 2.25
C SER A 843 1.09 -11.67 2.26
N GLU A 844 1.07 -10.76 3.23
CA GLU A 844 2.05 -9.70 3.43
C GLU A 844 3.07 -10.03 4.53
N GLY A 845 4.29 -9.56 4.33
CA GLY A 845 5.42 -9.86 5.20
C GLY A 845 6.00 -11.26 5.00
N GLY A 846 6.60 -11.76 6.07
CA GLY A 846 7.43 -12.94 6.11
C GLY A 846 6.66 -14.24 6.14
N PHE A 847 7.11 -15.23 5.37
CA PHE A 847 6.59 -16.59 5.41
C PHE A 847 7.73 -17.59 5.40
N VAL A 848 7.63 -18.64 6.21
CA VAL A 848 8.60 -19.74 6.27
C VAL A 848 7.84 -21.06 6.10
N ASP A 849 8.22 -21.85 5.11
CA ASP A 849 7.75 -23.21 4.86
C ASP A 849 8.91 -24.20 5.02
N VAL A 850 8.80 -25.07 6.02
CA VAL A 850 9.72 -26.19 6.24
C VAL A 850 9.07 -27.55 5.95
N THR A 851 7.82 -27.59 5.48
CA THR A 851 7.04 -28.85 5.33
C THR A 851 7.59 -29.80 4.28
N SER A 852 8.42 -29.30 3.35
CA SER A 852 9.12 -30.13 2.37
C SER A 852 10.35 -30.84 2.95
N SER A 853 10.73 -30.55 4.20
CA SER A 853 11.92 -31.13 4.84
C SER A 853 11.73 -32.62 5.13
N PRO A 854 12.74 -33.47 4.88
CA PRO A 854 12.71 -34.89 5.27
C PRO A 854 12.65 -35.15 6.79
N SER A 855 13.06 -34.15 7.60
CA SER A 855 13.07 -34.24 9.05
C SER A 855 11.68 -34.52 9.63
N SER A 856 11.57 -35.49 10.55
CA SER A 856 10.33 -35.78 11.26
C SER A 856 9.87 -34.64 12.18
N ALA A 857 10.75 -33.70 12.51
CA ALA A 857 10.42 -32.53 13.32
C ALA A 857 9.73 -31.41 12.51
N ALA A 858 9.77 -31.46 11.17
CA ALA A 858 9.38 -30.32 10.35
C ALA A 858 7.90 -29.93 10.49
N ASP A 859 7.00 -30.89 10.64
CA ASP A 859 5.55 -30.63 10.71
C ASP A 859 5.15 -29.87 11.99
N GLU A 860 5.70 -30.28 13.14
CA GLU A 860 5.47 -29.58 14.41
C GLU A 860 6.17 -28.22 14.44
N LEU A 861 7.36 -28.09 13.83
CA LEU A 861 8.01 -26.78 13.69
C LEU A 861 7.11 -25.83 12.88
N GLN A 862 6.55 -26.31 11.76
CA GLN A 862 5.64 -25.52 10.94
C GLN A 862 4.37 -25.14 11.71
N ARG A 863 3.76 -26.08 12.46
CA ARG A 863 2.59 -25.77 13.31
C ARG A 863 2.89 -24.63 14.27
N ARG A 864 4.03 -24.68 14.96
CA ARG A 864 4.46 -23.63 15.90
C ARG A 864 4.70 -22.29 15.20
N ILE A 865 5.26 -22.29 13.99
CA ILE A 865 5.47 -21.07 13.20
C ILE A 865 4.13 -20.41 12.86
N ILE A 866 3.17 -21.17 12.35
CA ILE A 866 1.86 -20.64 11.95
C ILE A 866 1.08 -20.14 13.17
N LEU A 867 0.93 -20.97 14.20
CA LEU A 867 0.12 -20.59 15.36
C LEU A 867 0.75 -19.45 16.16
N SER A 868 2.08 -19.38 16.26
CA SER A 868 2.75 -18.23 16.89
C SER A 868 2.48 -16.93 16.17
N GLN A 869 2.50 -16.91 14.82
CA GLN A 869 2.19 -15.70 14.07
C GLN A 869 0.76 -15.21 14.34
N TYR A 870 -0.22 -16.13 14.32
CA TYR A 870 -1.61 -15.78 14.64
C TYR A 870 -1.74 -15.19 16.05
N HIS A 871 -1.20 -15.88 17.06
CA HIS A 871 -1.35 -15.47 18.46
C HIS A 871 -0.64 -14.16 18.77
N VAL A 872 0.55 -13.96 18.23
CA VAL A 872 1.32 -12.73 18.43
C VAL A 872 0.64 -11.57 17.71
N ARG A 873 -0.04 -11.79 16.57
CA ARG A 873 -0.88 -10.77 15.93
C ARG A 873 -2.11 -10.37 16.75
N VAL A 874 -2.76 -11.32 17.41
CA VAL A 874 -3.90 -11.07 18.31
C VAL A 874 -3.45 -10.34 19.59
N ASN A 875 -2.30 -10.70 20.14
CA ASN A 875 -1.91 -10.33 21.50
C ASN A 875 -0.80 -9.28 21.61
N SER A 876 -0.01 -9.03 20.56
CA SER A 876 1.26 -8.29 20.63
C SER A 876 1.44 -7.26 19.50
N ALA A 877 0.34 -6.78 18.91
CA ALA A 877 0.33 -5.80 17.83
C ALA A 877 -0.38 -4.50 18.23
N ALA A 878 -0.30 -4.13 19.52
CA ALA A 878 -0.92 -2.92 20.07
C ALA A 878 -0.21 -1.65 19.58
N ASN A 879 -0.94 -0.54 19.53
CA ASN A 879 -0.36 0.76 19.17
C ASN A 879 0.20 1.44 20.44
N GLY A 880 1.39 2.02 20.34
CA GLY A 880 2.05 2.77 21.40
C GLY A 880 2.43 1.96 22.65
N GLN A 881 2.27 0.64 22.65
CA GLN A 881 2.55 -0.20 23.82
C GLN A 881 2.99 -1.63 23.47
N SER A 882 3.74 -2.24 24.38
CA SER A 882 4.09 -3.66 24.34
C SER A 882 3.10 -4.46 25.20
N PRO A 883 2.76 -5.70 24.82
CA PRO A 883 1.96 -6.56 25.68
C PRO A 883 2.71 -6.98 26.95
N GLN A 884 1.95 -7.43 27.94
CA GLN A 884 2.46 -8.17 29.09
C GLN A 884 2.74 -9.64 28.72
N GLU A 885 3.37 -10.39 29.63
CA GLU A 885 3.91 -11.74 29.35
C GLU A 885 2.86 -12.76 28.86
N SER A 886 1.59 -12.60 29.19
CA SER A 886 0.48 -13.44 28.71
C SER A 886 -0.40 -12.74 27.67
N GLY A 887 0.07 -11.65 27.05
CA GLY A 887 -0.67 -10.94 26.00
C GLY A 887 -1.92 -10.22 26.49
N LEU A 888 -3.03 -10.45 25.79
CA LEU A 888 -4.38 -10.03 26.14
C LEU A 888 -5.23 -11.26 26.52
N MET A 889 -4.62 -12.31 27.06
CA MET A 889 -5.33 -13.50 27.52
C MET A 889 -5.58 -13.51 29.04
N ASN A 890 -4.50 -13.45 29.82
CA ASN A 890 -4.50 -13.49 31.28
C ASN A 890 -3.93 -12.19 31.85
N ASN A 891 -4.10 -11.94 33.14
CA ASN A 891 -3.51 -10.81 33.83
C ASN A 891 -2.22 -11.23 34.54
N GLY A 892 -1.13 -11.28 33.79
CA GLY A 892 0.20 -11.47 34.37
C GLY A 892 0.75 -10.14 34.90
N TRP A 893 1.31 -10.15 36.11
CA TRP A 893 1.96 -8.97 36.69
C TRP A 893 1.04 -7.74 36.78
N TYR A 894 -0.21 -7.96 37.20
CA TYR A 894 -1.26 -6.93 37.23
C TYR A 894 -1.61 -6.32 35.86
N GLY A 895 -1.18 -6.98 34.77
CA GLY A 895 -1.43 -6.54 33.39
C GLY A 895 -0.35 -5.62 32.83
N LYS A 896 0.66 -5.30 33.65
CA LYS A 896 1.80 -4.46 33.29
C LYS A 896 2.78 -5.22 32.44
N PHE A 897 3.36 -4.54 31.46
CA PHE A 897 4.42 -5.14 30.65
C PHE A 897 5.78 -4.93 31.28
N HIS A 898 6.72 -5.77 30.85
CA HIS A 898 8.11 -5.77 31.24
C HIS A 898 8.93 -5.11 30.13
N MET A 899 9.49 -3.93 30.40
CA MET A 899 10.30 -3.15 29.46
C MET A 899 11.49 -3.95 28.92
N GLU A 900 12.02 -4.83 29.75
CA GLU A 900 13.10 -5.75 29.42
C GLU A 900 12.66 -6.88 28.46
N GLN A 901 11.38 -7.23 28.43
CA GLN A 901 10.86 -8.25 27.49
C GLN A 901 10.42 -7.64 26.15
N VAL A 902 10.46 -6.31 26.00
CA VAL A 902 9.95 -5.60 24.81
C VAL A 902 10.63 -6.04 23.52
N LEU A 903 11.93 -6.38 23.56
CA LEU A 903 12.64 -6.96 22.42
C LEU A 903 12.05 -8.31 22.01
N TRP A 904 11.83 -9.21 22.96
CA TRP A 904 11.28 -10.53 22.70
C TRP A 904 9.86 -10.48 22.15
N HIS A 905 9.06 -9.51 22.60
CA HIS A 905 7.71 -9.31 22.08
C HIS A 905 7.69 -8.71 20.67
N ASN A 906 8.58 -7.77 20.34
CA ASN A 906 8.34 -6.89 19.19
C ASN A 906 9.45 -6.87 18.13
N ALA A 907 10.68 -7.32 18.43
CA ALA A 907 11.78 -7.28 17.44
C ALA A 907 11.47 -8.16 16.22
N HIS A 908 10.72 -9.25 16.42
CA HIS A 908 10.28 -10.14 15.36
C HIS A 908 9.49 -9.42 14.26
N TRP A 909 8.69 -8.38 14.58
CA TRP A 909 7.90 -7.63 13.59
C TRP A 909 8.76 -7.10 12.44
N CYS A 910 9.93 -6.51 12.74
CA CYS A 910 10.88 -6.07 11.70
C CYS A 910 11.46 -7.23 10.91
N THR A 911 11.93 -8.30 11.57
CA THR A 911 12.56 -9.45 10.88
C THR A 911 11.58 -10.27 10.04
N TRP A 912 10.28 -10.20 10.35
CA TRP A 912 9.21 -10.81 9.59
C TRP A 912 8.62 -9.87 8.52
N GLY A 913 9.24 -8.74 8.20
CA GLY A 913 8.71 -7.84 7.17
C GLY A 913 7.32 -7.28 7.51
N ARG A 914 7.06 -7.05 8.80
CA ARG A 914 5.81 -6.51 9.35
C ARG A 914 6.09 -5.19 10.07
N GLU A 915 6.79 -4.29 9.40
CA GLU A 915 7.27 -3.02 9.95
C GLU A 915 6.11 -2.12 10.39
N GLU A 916 4.90 -2.27 9.81
CA GLU A 916 3.70 -1.56 10.27
C GLU A 916 3.46 -1.79 11.77
N HIS A 917 3.45 -3.05 12.23
CA HIS A 917 3.23 -3.37 13.64
C HIS A 917 4.40 -2.93 14.54
N PHE A 918 5.61 -2.90 13.98
CA PHE A 918 6.76 -2.34 14.69
C PHE A 918 6.64 -0.81 14.85
N ASP A 919 6.30 -0.10 13.77
CA ASP A 919 6.19 1.35 13.73
C ASP A 919 4.97 1.87 14.50
N ASN A 920 3.94 1.03 14.68
CA ASN A 920 2.81 1.28 15.58
C ASN A 920 3.24 1.28 17.06
N ALA A 921 4.22 0.45 17.44
CA ALA A 921 4.71 0.40 18.82
C ALA A 921 5.83 1.41 19.08
N PHE A 922 6.71 1.67 18.10
CA PHE A 922 7.94 2.44 18.29
C PHE A 922 8.14 3.58 17.30
N PRO A 923 8.79 4.68 17.74
CA PRO A 923 9.32 4.92 19.09
C PRO A 923 8.27 5.39 20.11
N GLU A 924 6.98 5.43 19.73
CA GLU A 924 5.89 5.99 20.52
C GLU A 924 5.81 5.46 21.96
N LEU A 925 6.03 4.16 22.19
CA LEU A 925 6.12 3.57 23.53
C LEU A 925 7.20 4.28 24.39
N TYR A 926 8.40 4.46 23.83
CA TYR A 926 9.48 5.15 24.54
C TYR A 926 9.21 6.64 24.69
N GLU A 927 8.59 7.28 23.69
CA GLU A 927 8.23 8.69 23.77
C GLU A 927 7.19 8.95 24.87
N THR A 928 6.22 8.04 25.02
CA THR A 928 5.20 8.08 26.07
C THR A 928 5.82 7.96 27.46
N LEU A 929 6.80 7.06 27.61
CA LEU A 929 7.51 6.83 28.88
C LEU A 929 8.68 7.79 29.12
N LEU A 930 9.05 8.62 28.15
CA LEU A 930 10.22 9.47 28.22
C LEU A 930 10.13 10.48 29.38
N PRO A 931 9.01 11.20 29.61
CA PRO A 931 8.90 12.15 30.71
C PRO A 931 9.13 11.52 32.08
N SER A 932 8.49 10.37 32.37
CA SER A 932 8.67 9.68 33.65
C SER A 932 10.07 9.08 33.80
N SER A 933 10.69 8.65 32.69
CA SER A 933 12.04 8.09 32.68
C SER A 933 13.13 9.15 32.88
N LEU A 934 12.92 10.37 32.35
CA LEU A 934 13.77 11.53 32.63
C LEU A 934 13.67 11.92 34.12
N ALA A 935 12.44 12.05 34.64
CA ALA A 935 12.20 12.40 36.04
C ALA A 935 12.81 11.37 37.02
N ARG A 936 12.72 10.08 36.68
CA ARG A 936 13.35 9.00 37.46
C ARG A 936 14.88 9.14 37.51
N ALA A 937 15.51 9.37 36.37
CA ALA A 937 16.96 9.55 36.30
C ALA A 937 17.39 10.80 37.09
N GLU A 938 16.68 11.91 36.92
CA GLU A 938 16.96 13.17 37.62
C GLU A 938 16.83 13.02 39.14
N ALA A 939 15.76 12.40 39.63
CA ALA A 939 15.56 12.12 41.05
C ALA A 939 16.67 11.25 41.65
N GLN A 940 17.31 10.43 40.81
CA GLN A 940 18.43 9.58 41.18
C GLN A 940 19.80 10.24 40.92
N GLY A 941 19.83 11.49 40.44
CA GLY A 941 21.06 12.26 40.21
C GLY A 941 21.81 11.90 38.92
N TRP A 942 21.12 11.34 37.92
CA TRP A 942 21.66 11.06 36.59
C TRP A 942 20.98 11.95 35.53
N SER A 943 21.63 12.08 34.37
CA SER A 943 21.06 12.76 33.20
C SER A 943 20.37 11.77 32.27
N GLY A 944 19.61 12.25 31.28
CA GLY A 944 18.96 11.36 30.30
C GLY A 944 17.81 10.55 30.88
N SER A 945 17.41 9.48 30.18
CA SER A 945 16.24 8.66 30.51
C SER A 945 16.61 7.30 31.08
N ARG A 946 16.20 7.02 32.31
CA ARG A 946 16.28 5.68 32.90
C ARG A 946 14.97 4.94 32.68
N TRP A 947 14.96 3.97 31.78
CA TRP A 947 13.77 3.19 31.44
C TRP A 947 13.33 2.28 32.60
N PRO A 948 12.00 2.13 32.85
CA PRO A 948 11.48 1.29 33.94
C PRO A 948 11.69 -0.21 33.65
N LYS A 949 11.32 -1.10 34.59
CA LYS A 949 11.20 -2.56 34.35
C LYS A 949 9.73 -2.95 34.14
N MET A 950 9.01 -3.25 35.22
CA MET A 950 7.57 -3.51 35.21
C MET A 950 6.80 -2.19 35.21
N THR A 951 6.06 -1.92 34.13
CA THR A 951 5.45 -0.61 33.89
C THR A 951 4.20 -0.67 33.01
N GLU A 952 3.57 0.48 32.85
CA GLU A 952 2.40 0.72 32.00
C GLU A 952 2.41 2.18 31.52
N ILE A 953 1.61 2.49 30.50
CA ILE A 953 1.69 3.76 29.76
C ILE A 953 0.92 4.93 30.40
N MET A 954 -0.02 4.68 31.32
CA MET A 954 -0.85 5.69 31.96
C MET A 954 -0.05 6.55 32.95
N THR A 955 0.77 5.91 33.78
CA THR A 955 1.60 6.59 34.79
C THR A 955 3.08 6.58 34.44
N GLY A 956 3.53 5.63 33.62
CA GLY A 956 4.94 5.44 33.26
C GLY A 956 5.86 5.12 34.44
N ARG A 957 5.28 4.72 35.58
CA ARG A 957 5.99 4.39 36.82
C ARG A 957 6.64 3.01 36.71
N SER A 958 7.82 2.84 37.30
CA SER A 958 8.38 1.51 37.53
C SER A 958 7.78 0.99 38.83
N SER A 959 7.12 -0.17 38.81
CA SER A 959 6.56 -0.75 40.03
C SER A 959 7.68 -1.04 41.05
N PRO A 960 7.49 -0.72 42.34
CA PRO A 960 8.48 -0.99 43.37
C PRO A 960 8.92 -2.46 43.42
N GLY A 961 10.22 -2.74 43.42
CA GLY A 961 10.73 -4.12 43.49
C GLY A 961 12.26 -4.18 43.39
N GLY A 962 12.89 -5.15 44.05
CA GLY A 962 14.35 -5.31 44.03
C GLY A 962 14.91 -5.49 42.61
N ILE A 963 14.31 -6.39 41.84
CA ILE A 963 14.68 -6.61 40.44
C ILE A 963 14.32 -5.36 39.62
N ASN A 964 13.10 -4.84 39.79
CA ASN A 964 12.60 -3.66 39.07
C ASN A 964 13.49 -2.42 39.25
N GLY A 965 14.03 -2.25 40.45
CA GLY A 965 14.84 -1.10 40.84
C GLY A 965 16.30 -1.17 40.42
N TYR A 966 16.88 -2.34 40.16
CA TYR A 966 18.32 -2.46 39.83
C TYR A 966 18.64 -3.08 38.46
N LEU A 967 17.65 -3.56 37.72
CA LEU A 967 17.89 -4.16 36.40
C LEU A 967 18.41 -3.13 35.39
N LEU A 968 19.43 -3.52 34.62
CA LEU A 968 20.14 -2.63 33.68
C LEU A 968 19.96 -2.98 32.19
N TRP A 969 19.68 -4.24 31.82
CA TRP A 969 19.81 -4.66 30.43
C TRP A 969 18.77 -4.07 29.47
N GLN A 970 17.64 -3.56 29.99
CA GLN A 970 16.62 -2.85 29.23
C GLN A 970 17.07 -1.47 28.75
N GLN A 971 18.10 -0.90 29.37
CA GLN A 971 18.49 0.49 29.11
C GLN A 971 18.94 0.72 27.66
N PRO A 972 19.75 -0.15 27.03
CA PRO A 972 20.19 0.04 25.65
C PRO A 972 19.19 -0.45 24.58
N HIS A 973 18.03 -1.00 24.95
CA HIS A 973 17.04 -1.55 24.00
C HIS A 973 16.65 -0.61 22.85
N PRO A 974 16.41 0.70 23.10
CA PRO A 974 16.09 1.63 22.01
C PRO A 974 17.13 1.64 20.89
N MET A 975 18.42 1.46 21.21
CA MET A 975 19.50 1.46 20.22
C MET A 975 19.39 0.27 19.26
N LEU A 976 19.08 -0.92 19.79
CA LEU A 976 18.93 -2.13 18.99
C LEU A 976 17.66 -2.06 18.13
N LEU A 977 16.54 -1.64 18.71
CA LEU A 977 15.27 -1.48 17.99
C LEU A 977 15.37 -0.45 16.87
N ALA A 978 15.97 0.72 17.15
CA ALA A 978 16.17 1.75 16.16
C ALA A 978 17.08 1.29 15.03
N GLU A 979 18.19 0.60 15.33
CA GLU A 979 19.10 0.09 14.30
C GLU A 979 18.44 -1.00 13.45
N LEU A 980 17.66 -1.90 14.06
CA LEU A 980 16.88 -2.92 13.34
C LEU A 980 15.91 -2.26 12.35
N ARG A 981 15.23 -1.20 12.79
CA ARG A 981 14.31 -0.44 11.94
C ARG A 981 15.03 0.34 10.83
N TYR A 982 16.15 0.98 11.16
CA TYR A 982 16.97 1.75 10.22
C TYR A 982 17.60 0.86 9.14
N GLN A 983 17.97 -0.38 9.47
CA GLN A 983 18.47 -1.33 8.48
C GLN A 983 17.47 -1.56 7.35
N VAL A 984 16.17 -1.61 7.68
CA VAL A 984 15.10 -1.81 6.71
C VAL A 984 14.71 -0.51 5.98
N SER A 985 14.73 0.63 6.68
CA SER A 985 14.46 1.96 6.11
C SER A 985 15.55 2.96 6.48
N PRO A 986 16.65 3.02 5.71
CA PRO A 986 17.81 3.86 6.05
C PRO A 986 17.59 5.32 5.60
N THR A 987 16.55 5.97 6.12
CA THR A 987 16.16 7.33 5.73
C THR A 987 16.44 8.35 6.84
N ILE A 988 16.46 9.64 6.46
CA ILE A 988 16.64 10.72 7.44
C ILE A 988 15.45 10.83 8.39
N GLU A 989 14.24 10.53 7.90
CA GLU A 989 13.02 10.54 8.70
C GLU A 989 13.08 9.48 9.80
N THR A 990 13.57 8.27 9.50
CA THR A 990 13.80 7.24 10.53
C THR A 990 14.84 7.72 11.55
N LEU A 991 15.89 8.41 11.10
CA LEU A 991 16.91 8.95 12.00
C LEU A 991 16.35 10.03 12.94
N GLU A 992 15.60 10.98 12.40
CA GLU A 992 15.00 12.08 13.15
C GLU A 992 13.93 11.59 14.14
N ARG A 993 13.10 10.62 13.71
CA ARG A 993 12.02 10.04 14.54
C ARG A 993 12.53 9.42 15.84
N TRP A 994 13.69 8.77 15.82
CA TRP A 994 14.25 8.11 17.01
C TRP A 994 15.24 8.98 17.80
N ASP A 995 15.75 10.06 17.23
CA ASP A 995 16.88 10.83 17.80
C ASP A 995 16.65 11.27 19.24
N ARG A 996 15.43 11.70 19.58
CA ARG A 996 15.08 12.16 20.93
C ARG A 996 15.20 11.03 21.96
N VAL A 997 14.69 9.85 21.65
CA VAL A 997 14.74 8.66 22.52
C VAL A 997 16.19 8.17 22.65
N LEU A 998 16.93 8.08 21.54
CA LEU A 998 18.31 7.59 21.55
C LEU A 998 19.24 8.56 22.29
N THR A 999 19.07 9.87 22.10
CA THR A 999 19.86 10.89 22.81
C THR A 999 19.65 10.79 24.32
N ALA A 1000 18.39 10.78 24.77
CA ALA A 1000 18.07 10.67 26.19
C ALA A 1000 18.60 9.35 26.79
N THR A 1001 18.50 8.25 26.03
CA THR A 1001 19.03 6.95 26.45
C THR A 1001 20.56 6.99 26.59
N ALA A 1002 21.27 7.54 25.60
CA ALA A 1002 22.73 7.65 25.62
C ALA A 1002 23.24 8.58 26.73
N ASP A 1003 22.52 9.66 27.03
CA ASP A 1003 22.84 10.56 28.14
C ASP A 1003 22.73 9.87 29.50
N TYR A 1004 21.71 9.03 29.69
CA TYR A 1004 21.61 8.19 30.89
C TYR A 1004 22.73 7.17 30.95
N MET A 1005 22.95 6.45 29.85
CA MET A 1005 24.02 5.46 29.78
C MET A 1005 25.40 6.05 30.12
N ALA A 1006 25.71 7.24 29.59
CA ALA A 1006 26.98 7.92 29.87
C ALA A 1006 27.06 8.51 31.29
N SER A 1007 25.95 8.97 31.87
CA SER A 1007 25.95 9.55 33.22
C SER A 1007 25.85 8.51 34.34
N TYR A 1008 25.26 7.35 34.08
CA TYR A 1008 25.17 6.23 35.03
C TYR A 1008 26.52 5.56 35.26
N ALA A 1009 27.32 5.40 34.21
CA ALA A 1009 28.63 4.76 34.30
C ALA A 1009 29.57 5.54 35.23
N TRP A 1010 30.13 4.86 36.23
CA TRP A 1010 30.93 5.49 37.27
C TRP A 1010 32.42 5.37 36.98
N PHE A 1011 33.16 6.48 37.01
CA PHE A 1011 34.61 6.46 36.77
C PHE A 1011 35.37 5.97 38.01
N ASN A 1012 36.03 4.83 37.87
CA ASN A 1012 36.88 4.26 38.90
C ASN A 1012 38.31 4.77 38.74
N GLU A 1013 38.73 5.65 39.64
CA GLU A 1013 40.06 6.26 39.63
C GLU A 1013 41.19 5.23 39.77
N THR A 1014 40.93 4.06 40.36
CA THR A 1014 41.94 3.02 40.57
C THR A 1014 42.19 2.21 39.31
N SER A 1015 41.11 1.79 38.62
CA SER A 1015 41.22 1.02 37.37
C SER A 1015 41.44 1.92 36.15
N GLY A 1016 41.11 3.21 36.25
CA GLY A 1016 41.11 4.16 35.13
C GLY A 1016 39.98 3.92 34.12
N ARG A 1017 38.95 3.16 34.52
CA ARG A 1017 37.83 2.72 33.67
C ARG A 1017 36.49 3.13 34.25
N TYR A 1018 35.45 3.07 33.43
CA TYR A 1018 34.07 3.25 33.85
C TYR A 1018 33.45 1.89 34.20
N ASP A 1019 32.89 1.80 35.40
CA ASP A 1019 32.22 0.63 35.94
C ASP A 1019 30.69 0.81 35.92
N LEU A 1020 29.95 -0.30 35.84
CA LEU A 1020 28.49 -0.35 35.99
C LEU A 1020 28.14 -1.08 37.30
N GLY A 1021 27.39 -0.42 38.19
CA GLY A 1021 27.07 -0.94 39.52
C GLY A 1021 28.24 -0.93 40.50
N PRO A 1022 28.04 -1.35 41.77
CA PRO A 1022 26.77 -1.73 42.38
C PRO A 1022 25.93 -0.51 42.82
N PRO A 1023 24.59 -0.66 42.95
CA PRO A 1023 23.84 -1.90 42.77
C PRO A 1023 23.50 -2.19 41.30
N ALA A 1024 23.49 -3.47 40.92
CA ALA A 1024 23.12 -3.92 39.58
C ALA A 1024 22.52 -5.34 39.57
N TYR A 1025 21.39 -5.51 38.86
CA TYR A 1025 20.88 -6.82 38.42
C TYR A 1025 21.13 -6.99 36.92
N GLY A 1026 21.66 -8.16 36.56
CA GLY A 1026 21.79 -8.57 35.16
C GLY A 1026 20.52 -9.23 34.63
N VAL A 1027 20.51 -9.47 33.31
CA VAL A 1027 19.42 -10.10 32.55
C VAL A 1027 18.87 -11.42 33.12
N THR A 1028 19.70 -12.18 33.85
CA THR A 1028 19.32 -13.47 34.47
C THR A 1028 18.68 -13.34 35.85
N GLU A 1029 18.66 -12.13 36.43
CA GLU A 1029 18.00 -11.84 37.72
C GLU A 1029 18.48 -12.69 38.93
N ASN A 1030 19.64 -13.34 38.82
CA ASN A 1030 20.17 -14.30 39.81
C ASN A 1030 21.45 -13.84 40.53
N THR A 1031 21.90 -12.60 40.30
CA THR A 1031 23.14 -12.06 40.89
C THR A 1031 22.87 -11.25 42.17
N PRO A 1032 23.76 -11.25 43.17
CA PRO A 1032 23.57 -10.45 44.39
C PRO A 1032 23.72 -8.94 44.07
N PRO A 1033 22.64 -8.14 44.07
CA PRO A 1033 22.64 -6.85 43.38
C PRO A 1033 23.53 -5.80 44.04
N LEU A 1034 23.70 -5.85 45.36
CA LEU A 1034 24.52 -4.88 46.11
C LEU A 1034 26.03 -5.15 46.00
N GLU A 1035 26.42 -6.33 45.51
CA GLU A 1035 27.81 -6.75 45.35
C GLU A 1035 28.23 -6.84 43.89
N THR A 1036 27.26 -6.85 42.98
CA THR A 1036 27.46 -7.07 41.54
C THR A 1036 27.83 -5.78 40.83
N PHE A 1037 28.95 -5.82 40.09
CA PHE A 1037 29.36 -4.76 39.17
C PHE A 1037 30.00 -5.35 37.92
N ASN A 1038 29.99 -4.58 36.83
CA ASN A 1038 30.54 -4.95 35.52
C ASN A 1038 30.02 -6.31 35.02
N LEU A 1039 28.70 -6.47 34.97
CA LEU A 1039 28.07 -7.65 34.37
C LEU A 1039 28.46 -7.78 32.89
N ALA A 1040 28.80 -8.99 32.44
CA ALA A 1040 29.37 -9.17 31.10
C ALA A 1040 28.46 -8.73 29.96
N TYR A 1041 27.20 -9.17 29.99
CA TYR A 1041 26.23 -8.84 28.95
C TYR A 1041 25.95 -7.35 28.92
N GLU A 1042 25.66 -6.76 30.08
CA GLU A 1042 25.30 -5.36 30.21
C GLU A 1042 26.45 -4.46 29.79
N ILE A 1043 27.70 -4.79 30.12
CA ILE A 1043 28.88 -4.06 29.65
C ILE A 1043 28.98 -4.08 28.13
N ALA A 1044 28.86 -5.26 27.51
CA ALA A 1044 28.92 -5.39 26.06
C ALA A 1044 27.77 -4.63 25.37
N TYR A 1045 26.58 -4.69 25.95
CA TYR A 1045 25.41 -4.01 25.42
C TYR A 1045 25.48 -2.48 25.63
N TRP A 1046 26.05 -2.02 26.75
CA TRP A 1046 26.30 -0.60 27.00
C TRP A 1046 27.29 -0.04 25.98
N ARG A 1047 28.36 -0.79 25.72
CA ARG A 1047 29.34 -0.43 24.70
C ARG A 1047 28.69 -0.34 23.32
N TYR A 1048 27.93 -1.36 22.92
CA TYR A 1048 27.20 -1.37 21.66
C TYR A 1048 26.23 -0.17 21.56
N GLY A 1049 25.42 0.06 22.60
CA GLY A 1049 24.44 1.14 22.59
C GLY A 1049 25.07 2.54 22.47
N LEU A 1050 26.18 2.80 23.16
CA LEU A 1050 26.91 4.07 23.00
C LEU A 1050 27.56 4.20 21.62
N ASP A 1051 28.05 3.10 21.03
CA ASP A 1051 28.60 3.13 19.67
C ASP A 1051 27.51 3.44 18.63
N ILE A 1052 26.33 2.82 18.75
CA ILE A 1052 25.16 3.11 17.90
C ILE A 1052 24.70 4.55 18.07
N ALA A 1053 24.62 5.08 19.30
CA ALA A 1053 24.26 6.48 19.54
C ALA A 1053 25.20 7.45 18.80
N GLN A 1054 26.51 7.18 18.83
CA GLN A 1054 27.50 7.98 18.11
C GLN A 1054 27.35 7.86 16.59
N ILE A 1055 27.07 6.66 16.07
CA ILE A 1055 26.82 6.42 14.65
C ILE A 1055 25.57 7.20 14.20
N TRP A 1056 24.50 7.17 14.99
CA TRP A 1056 23.26 7.89 14.70
C TRP A 1056 23.46 9.40 14.64
N LYS A 1057 24.16 10.01 15.61
CA LYS A 1057 24.51 11.44 15.54
C LYS A 1057 25.32 11.78 14.29
N LYS A 1058 26.27 10.93 13.90
CA LYS A 1058 27.04 11.12 12.66
C LYS A 1058 26.15 11.03 11.41
N ARG A 1059 25.23 10.05 11.35
CA ARG A 1059 24.27 9.90 10.24
C ARG A 1059 23.36 11.13 10.11
N LEU A 1060 22.97 11.74 11.23
CA LEU A 1060 22.21 12.99 11.30
C LEU A 1060 23.05 14.26 11.01
N GLY A 1061 24.36 14.14 10.81
CA GLY A 1061 25.25 15.31 10.68
C GLY A 1061 25.38 16.15 11.95
N GLN A 1062 25.04 15.60 13.12
CA GLN A 1062 25.10 16.25 14.42
C GLN A 1062 26.42 15.97 15.14
N ALA A 1063 26.79 16.86 16.07
CA ALA A 1063 27.96 16.67 16.91
C ALA A 1063 27.73 15.54 17.92
N VAL A 1064 28.70 14.64 18.04
CA VAL A 1064 28.70 13.57 19.03
C VAL A 1064 29.15 14.14 20.40
N PRO A 1065 28.35 13.99 21.48
CA PRO A 1065 28.77 14.37 22.82
C PRO A 1065 30.06 13.65 23.26
N SER A 1066 31.01 14.43 23.79
CA SER A 1066 32.33 13.90 24.19
C SER A 1066 32.26 12.92 25.35
N SER A 1067 31.25 13.05 26.23
CA SER A 1067 30.98 12.13 27.34
C SER A 1067 30.69 10.72 26.82
N TRP A 1068 29.84 10.58 25.80
CA TRP A 1068 29.47 9.27 25.24
C TRP A 1068 30.70 8.54 24.70
N LYS A 1069 31.53 9.26 23.94
CA LYS A 1069 32.78 8.72 23.40
C LYS A 1069 33.75 8.30 24.53
N THR A 1070 33.93 9.18 25.51
CA THR A 1070 34.86 8.93 26.64
C THR A 1070 34.45 7.71 27.45
N VAL A 1071 33.16 7.58 27.76
CA VAL A 1071 32.62 6.44 28.50
C VAL A 1071 32.74 5.17 27.67
N ALA A 1072 32.34 5.18 26.40
CA ALA A 1072 32.45 4.00 25.53
C ALA A 1072 33.90 3.50 25.44
N GLU A 1073 34.86 4.39 25.20
CA GLU A 1073 36.29 4.05 25.06
C GLU A 1073 36.96 3.57 26.35
N LYS A 1074 36.44 3.98 27.52
CA LYS A 1074 37.01 3.64 28.83
C LYS A 1074 36.13 2.71 29.66
N LEU A 1075 35.07 2.14 29.09
CA LEU A 1075 34.22 1.18 29.79
C LEU A 1075 35.05 -0.05 30.20
N ALA A 1076 34.74 -0.64 31.35
CA ALA A 1076 35.30 -1.93 31.74
C ALA A 1076 35.03 -2.97 30.63
N PRO A 1077 35.96 -3.89 30.35
CA PRO A 1077 35.71 -5.01 29.43
C PRO A 1077 34.78 -6.02 30.11
N PRO A 1078 34.05 -6.85 29.34
CA PRO A 1078 33.27 -7.94 29.93
C PRO A 1078 34.19 -8.86 30.75
N PRO A 1079 33.85 -9.19 32.01
CA PRO A 1079 34.69 -9.97 32.90
C PRO A 1079 34.88 -11.38 32.38
N GLN A 1080 36.08 -11.90 32.61
CA GLN A 1080 36.47 -13.25 32.23
C GLN A 1080 37.08 -13.98 33.43
N ALA A 1081 36.80 -15.28 33.52
CA ALA A 1081 37.37 -16.16 34.52
C ALA A 1081 37.77 -17.48 33.85
N ALA A 1082 39.03 -17.89 34.04
CA ALA A 1082 39.57 -19.12 33.46
C ALA A 1082 39.40 -19.26 31.93
N GLY A 1083 39.52 -18.15 31.18
CA GLY A 1083 39.42 -18.14 29.72
C GLY A 1083 37.99 -18.14 29.17
N LEU A 1084 36.98 -18.05 30.04
CA LEU A 1084 35.56 -17.96 29.68
C LEU A 1084 34.97 -16.64 30.19
N TYR A 1085 33.87 -16.18 29.60
CA TYR A 1085 33.12 -15.06 30.20
C TYR A 1085 32.54 -15.44 31.56
N ALA A 1086 32.55 -14.49 32.49
CA ALA A 1086 31.94 -14.62 33.82
C ALA A 1086 30.70 -13.73 33.91
N VAL A 1087 29.74 -14.08 34.77
CA VAL A 1087 28.49 -13.31 34.89
C VAL A 1087 28.72 -11.88 35.38
N TYR A 1088 29.67 -11.65 36.30
CA TYR A 1088 30.08 -10.31 36.78
C TYR A 1088 31.55 -10.30 37.24
N GLU A 1089 32.10 -9.11 37.49
CA GLU A 1089 33.52 -8.93 37.82
C GLU A 1089 33.87 -9.40 39.25
N GLY A 1090 35.07 -9.97 39.42
CA GLY A 1090 35.56 -10.48 40.70
C GLY A 1090 35.34 -11.98 40.92
N LEU A 1091 34.68 -12.67 39.98
CA LEU A 1091 34.53 -14.12 39.99
C LEU A 1091 35.79 -14.83 39.49
N ASN A 1092 36.05 -16.03 40.01
CA ASN A 1092 37.09 -16.95 39.55
C ASN A 1092 36.45 -18.16 38.84
N GLY A 1093 37.26 -19.05 38.25
CA GLY A 1093 36.74 -20.17 37.44
C GLY A 1093 35.76 -21.12 38.15
N SER A 1094 35.76 -21.19 39.49
CA SER A 1094 34.84 -22.06 40.24
C SER A 1094 33.41 -21.51 40.33
N TRP A 1095 33.12 -20.32 39.79
CA TRP A 1095 31.74 -19.81 39.76
C TRP A 1095 30.81 -20.71 38.94
N TRP A 1096 31.36 -21.44 37.95
CA TRP A 1096 30.63 -22.45 37.18
C TRP A 1096 30.13 -23.63 38.01
N ASP A 1097 30.59 -23.79 39.26
CA ASP A 1097 30.11 -24.82 40.19
C ASP A 1097 29.05 -24.27 41.16
N ASN A 1098 28.73 -22.97 41.09
CA ASN A 1098 27.73 -22.33 41.95
C ASN A 1098 26.32 -22.40 41.33
N PRO A 1099 25.39 -23.20 41.87
CA PRO A 1099 24.03 -23.35 41.34
C PRO A 1099 23.30 -22.01 41.21
N ASN A 1100 23.48 -21.11 42.17
CA ASN A 1100 22.79 -19.81 42.18
C ASN A 1100 23.17 -18.92 40.98
N LEU A 1101 24.32 -19.15 40.36
CA LEU A 1101 24.82 -18.36 39.23
C LEU A 1101 24.79 -19.11 37.90
N ASN A 1102 24.87 -20.45 37.90
CA ASN A 1102 24.98 -21.25 36.70
C ASN A 1102 23.67 -21.95 36.27
N ASP A 1103 22.61 -21.94 37.10
CA ASP A 1103 21.30 -22.53 36.76
C ASP A 1103 20.63 -21.81 35.58
N ASP A 1104 21.05 -20.57 35.32
CA ASP A 1104 20.63 -19.76 34.19
C ASP A 1104 21.81 -18.92 33.65
N PRO A 1105 22.58 -19.45 32.69
CA PRO A 1105 23.76 -18.79 32.13
C PRO A 1105 23.43 -17.92 30.91
N ARG A 1106 22.18 -17.48 30.69
CA ARG A 1106 21.78 -16.70 29.49
C ARG A 1106 22.63 -15.45 29.28
N SER A 1107 23.01 -14.76 30.34
CA SER A 1107 23.80 -13.51 30.27
C SER A 1107 25.11 -13.71 29.48
N VAL A 1108 25.86 -14.79 29.72
CA VAL A 1108 27.11 -15.03 29.00
C VAL A 1108 26.91 -15.59 27.59
N ILE A 1109 25.74 -16.15 27.28
CA ILE A 1109 25.38 -16.62 25.94
C ILE A 1109 24.94 -15.49 25.02
N MET A 1110 24.17 -14.54 25.55
CA MET A 1110 23.61 -13.43 24.77
C MET A 1110 24.68 -12.47 24.21
N LEU A 1111 25.93 -12.57 24.69
CA LEU A 1111 27.08 -11.84 24.16
C LEU A 1111 27.34 -12.07 22.67
N GLN A 1112 26.93 -13.23 22.14
CA GLN A 1112 27.01 -13.54 20.71
C GLN A 1112 25.69 -14.14 20.22
N GLY A 1113 25.16 -13.60 19.13
CA GLY A 1113 23.90 -14.05 18.54
C GLY A 1113 22.80 -13.03 18.79
N PHE A 1114 22.33 -12.91 20.03
CA PHE A 1114 21.35 -11.88 20.40
C PHE A 1114 21.92 -10.47 20.30
N LEU A 1115 23.08 -10.22 20.91
CA LEU A 1115 23.80 -8.96 20.72
C LEU A 1115 24.47 -8.96 19.34
N PRO A 1116 24.36 -7.87 18.55
CA PRO A 1116 25.13 -7.70 17.34
C PRO A 1116 26.64 -7.62 17.62
N ASP A 1117 27.45 -7.77 16.58
CA ASP A 1117 28.91 -7.76 16.73
C ASP A 1117 29.41 -6.43 17.33
N THR A 1118 30.19 -6.53 18.41
CA THR A 1118 30.73 -5.40 19.17
C THR A 1118 32.19 -5.63 19.51
N PRO A 1119 33.05 -4.59 19.51
CA PRO A 1119 34.46 -4.74 19.88
C PRO A 1119 34.68 -5.17 21.33
N ALA A 1120 33.64 -5.14 22.19
CA ALA A 1120 33.72 -5.63 23.56
C ALA A 1120 33.77 -7.16 23.66
N VAL A 1121 33.31 -7.88 22.63
CA VAL A 1121 33.17 -9.34 22.65
C VAL A 1121 34.24 -9.96 21.76
N ASP A 1122 35.02 -10.88 22.32
CA ASP A 1122 36.00 -11.71 21.64
C ASP A 1122 35.30 -12.99 21.14
N PRO A 1123 35.23 -13.21 19.82
CA PRO A 1123 34.52 -14.35 19.28
C PRO A 1123 35.08 -15.71 19.68
N ALA A 1124 36.38 -15.82 19.95
CA ALA A 1124 37.00 -17.07 20.36
C ALA A 1124 36.61 -17.45 21.80
N ILE A 1125 36.56 -16.46 22.70
CA ILE A 1125 36.14 -16.67 24.09
C ILE A 1125 34.63 -16.94 24.16
N GLY A 1126 33.84 -16.24 23.35
CA GLY A 1126 32.40 -16.47 23.26
C GLY A 1126 32.06 -17.88 22.77
N LEU A 1127 32.76 -18.41 21.76
CA LEU A 1127 32.62 -19.80 21.31
C LEU A 1127 32.98 -20.81 22.42
N GLN A 1128 34.09 -20.60 23.15
CA GLN A 1128 34.46 -21.47 24.27
C GLN A 1128 33.41 -21.43 25.39
N THR A 1129 32.86 -20.25 25.67
CA THR A 1129 31.80 -20.06 26.67
C THR A 1129 30.50 -20.75 26.24
N ALA A 1130 30.11 -20.62 24.97
CA ALA A 1130 28.94 -21.30 24.42
C ALA A 1130 29.06 -22.83 24.49
N ASN A 1131 30.25 -23.38 24.21
CA ASN A 1131 30.51 -24.81 24.39
C ASN A 1131 30.41 -25.23 25.86
N LYS A 1132 30.93 -24.43 26.79
CA LYS A 1132 30.79 -24.71 28.23
C LYS A 1132 29.34 -24.72 28.68
N VAL A 1133 28.54 -23.77 28.22
CA VAL A 1133 27.11 -23.71 28.56
C VAL A 1133 26.35 -24.91 27.99
N ALA A 1134 26.65 -25.33 26.76
CA ALA A 1134 26.04 -26.51 26.16
C ALA A 1134 26.33 -27.82 26.94
N GLU A 1135 27.43 -27.88 27.71
CA GLU A 1135 27.72 -29.02 28.59
C GLU A 1135 26.87 -29.05 29.87
N ILE A 1136 26.49 -27.89 30.41
CA ILE A 1136 25.92 -27.78 31.78
C ILE A 1136 24.44 -27.42 31.81
N TRP A 1137 23.95 -26.72 30.78
CA TRP A 1137 22.57 -26.25 30.66
C TRP A 1137 21.81 -27.12 29.67
N THR A 1138 21.49 -28.32 30.14
CA THR A 1138 20.79 -29.38 29.41
C THR A 1138 19.30 -29.07 29.22
N ASP A 1139 18.64 -29.77 28.30
CA ASP A 1139 17.27 -29.47 27.86
C ASP A 1139 16.22 -29.39 28.98
N ASP A 1140 16.39 -30.17 30.05
CA ASP A 1140 15.53 -30.20 31.24
C ASP A 1140 15.64 -28.93 32.12
N LYS A 1141 16.72 -28.17 31.96
CA LYS A 1141 17.01 -26.95 32.72
C LYS A 1141 16.71 -25.67 31.96
N ILE A 1142 16.42 -25.76 30.66
CA ILE A 1142 16.15 -24.58 29.83
C ILE A 1142 14.68 -24.18 29.96
N PHE A 1143 14.41 -22.95 30.36
CA PHE A 1143 13.06 -22.40 30.50
C PHE A 1143 12.93 -21.00 29.87
N GLY A 1144 11.67 -20.59 29.68
CA GLY A 1144 11.26 -19.30 29.15
C GLY A 1144 11.82 -19.02 27.75
N TRP A 1145 12.29 -17.80 27.55
CA TRP A 1145 12.91 -17.34 26.30
C TRP A 1145 14.35 -17.83 26.09
N GLY A 1146 14.85 -18.76 26.92
CA GLY A 1146 16.20 -19.32 26.82
C GLY A 1146 16.47 -20.13 25.55
N ARG A 1147 15.47 -20.84 25.00
CA ARG A 1147 15.63 -21.61 23.76
C ARG A 1147 15.84 -20.74 22.52
N PRO A 1148 15.03 -19.68 22.30
CA PRO A 1148 15.34 -18.68 21.29
C PRO A 1148 16.78 -18.14 21.40
N VAL A 1149 17.24 -17.75 22.60
CA VAL A 1149 18.62 -17.27 22.82
C VAL A 1149 19.67 -18.26 22.37
N LEU A 1150 19.53 -19.52 22.79
CA LEU A 1150 20.47 -20.58 22.45
C LEU A 1150 20.46 -20.89 20.95
N ALA A 1151 19.31 -20.82 20.30
CA ALA A 1151 19.20 -20.99 18.85
C ALA A 1151 19.92 -19.86 18.09
N LEU A 1152 19.71 -18.59 18.48
CA LEU A 1152 20.42 -17.43 17.92
C LEU A 1152 21.93 -17.57 18.08
N ASN A 1153 22.40 -17.90 19.29
CA ASN A 1153 23.81 -18.08 19.59
C ASN A 1153 24.41 -19.23 18.77
N ALA A 1154 23.78 -20.41 18.78
CA ALA A 1154 24.24 -21.59 18.05
C ALA A 1154 24.36 -21.32 16.54
N ALA A 1155 23.39 -20.61 15.96
CA ALA A 1155 23.46 -20.18 14.56
C ALA A 1155 24.65 -19.25 14.32
N ARG A 1156 24.82 -18.19 15.15
CA ARG A 1156 25.90 -17.20 15.02
C ARG A 1156 27.29 -17.82 15.14
N ILE A 1157 27.48 -18.81 16.02
CA ILE A 1157 28.78 -19.48 16.21
C ILE A 1157 29.06 -20.59 15.17
N GLY A 1158 28.19 -20.74 14.16
CA GLY A 1158 28.39 -21.70 13.08
C GLY A 1158 27.98 -23.14 13.41
N ASN A 1159 26.99 -23.33 14.29
CA ASN A 1159 26.42 -24.64 14.63
C ASN A 1159 24.91 -24.70 14.35
N PRO A 1160 24.50 -24.78 13.06
CA PRO A 1160 23.09 -24.78 12.67
C PRO A 1160 22.33 -26.03 13.13
N GLU A 1161 23.01 -27.17 13.29
CA GLU A 1161 22.42 -28.41 13.83
C GLU A 1161 21.94 -28.21 15.27
N ARG A 1162 22.78 -27.59 16.10
CA ARG A 1162 22.41 -27.23 17.48
C ARG A 1162 21.33 -26.15 17.50
N ALA A 1163 21.39 -25.18 16.59
CA ALA A 1163 20.41 -24.11 16.51
C ALA A 1163 18.98 -24.63 16.27
N VAL A 1164 18.80 -25.47 15.25
CA VAL A 1164 17.50 -26.08 14.98
C VAL A 1164 17.10 -27.07 16.07
N GLY A 1165 18.06 -27.81 16.63
CA GLY A 1165 17.83 -28.73 17.75
C GLY A 1165 17.17 -28.07 18.96
N TYR A 1166 17.57 -26.84 19.32
CA TYR A 1166 16.95 -26.11 20.43
C TYR A 1166 15.49 -25.74 20.17
N LEU A 1167 15.13 -25.44 18.92
CA LEU A 1167 13.75 -25.12 18.52
C LEU A 1167 12.88 -26.36 18.33
N THR A 1168 13.49 -27.53 18.12
CA THR A 1168 12.80 -28.81 17.90
C THR A 1168 12.82 -29.76 19.09
N ALA A 1169 13.26 -29.31 20.28
CA ALA A 1169 13.25 -30.08 21.52
C ALA A 1169 11.84 -30.17 22.14
N TYR A 1170 10.90 -30.78 21.42
CA TYR A 1170 9.47 -30.74 21.72
C TYR A 1170 9.07 -31.36 23.05
N ASP A 1171 9.84 -32.34 23.53
CA ASP A 1171 9.60 -32.99 24.84
C ASP A 1171 9.88 -32.06 26.03
N TYR A 1172 10.65 -30.99 25.80
CA TYR A 1172 11.10 -30.06 26.85
C TYR A 1172 10.52 -28.66 26.68
N TRP A 1173 10.21 -28.26 25.44
CA TRP A 1173 9.57 -26.98 25.16
C TRP A 1173 8.21 -27.20 24.55
N VAL A 1174 7.21 -27.15 25.42
CA VAL A 1174 5.84 -27.46 25.08
C VAL A 1174 5.17 -26.22 24.49
N PHE A 1175 4.50 -26.43 23.36
CA PHE A 1175 3.48 -25.54 22.85
C PHE A 1175 2.17 -26.31 22.97
N ASP A 1176 1.15 -25.70 23.56
CA ASP A 1176 -0.13 -26.37 23.76
C ASP A 1176 -0.85 -26.69 22.43
N ASP A 1177 -2.02 -27.32 22.53
CA ASP A 1177 -2.81 -27.70 21.36
C ASP A 1177 -3.22 -26.49 20.50
N ALA A 1178 -3.47 -25.35 21.16
CA ALA A 1178 -3.76 -24.08 20.50
C ALA A 1178 -2.51 -23.40 19.91
N GLY A 1179 -1.29 -23.82 20.28
CA GLY A 1179 -0.03 -23.28 19.76
C GLY A 1179 0.57 -22.15 20.60
N PHE A 1180 0.15 -22.00 21.86
CA PHE A 1180 0.78 -21.09 22.81
C PHE A 1180 1.99 -21.75 23.47
N ALA A 1181 3.09 -21.00 23.58
CA ALA A 1181 4.28 -21.46 24.27
C ALA A 1181 4.02 -21.52 25.78
N GLU A 1182 4.43 -22.63 26.40
CA GLU A 1182 4.54 -22.71 27.85
C GLU A 1182 5.89 -22.16 28.31
N ARG A 1183 5.92 -21.48 29.46
CA ARG A 1183 7.17 -20.95 30.01
C ARG A 1183 8.15 -22.06 30.39
N GLY A 1184 7.69 -23.24 30.82
CA GLY A 1184 8.52 -24.29 31.39
C GLY A 1184 9.13 -23.93 32.77
N GLY A 1185 9.42 -24.95 33.59
CA GLY A 1185 10.04 -24.80 34.92
C GLY A 1185 9.11 -24.30 36.04
N ASN A 1186 9.66 -24.11 37.25
CA ASN A 1186 8.93 -23.79 38.49
C ASN A 1186 8.43 -22.33 38.61
N GLY A 1187 8.31 -21.59 37.50
CA GLY A 1187 8.16 -20.13 37.48
C GLY A 1187 6.75 -19.58 37.77
N GLY A 1188 5.72 -20.42 37.81
CA GLY A 1188 4.38 -20.08 38.30
C GLY A 1188 3.54 -19.09 37.46
N THR A 1189 4.04 -18.54 36.35
CA THR A 1189 3.21 -17.77 35.40
C THR A 1189 2.29 -18.75 34.65
N PRO A 1190 0.95 -18.62 34.72
CA PRO A 1190 0.05 -19.50 33.99
C PRO A 1190 0.21 -19.30 32.48
N PRO A 1191 0.13 -20.36 31.66
CA PRO A 1191 0.11 -20.23 30.21
C PRO A 1191 -1.07 -19.33 29.78
N PRO A 1192 -0.89 -18.50 28.74
CA PRO A 1192 0.19 -18.54 27.76
C PRO A 1192 1.42 -17.67 28.12
N PHE A 1193 2.57 -17.95 27.49
CA PHE A 1193 3.81 -17.18 27.62
C PHE A 1193 4.24 -16.57 26.28
N MET A 1194 3.76 -15.35 25.99
CA MET A 1194 3.98 -14.62 24.74
C MET A 1194 5.45 -14.37 24.36
N PRO A 1195 6.39 -14.08 25.29
CA PRO A 1195 7.81 -13.98 24.93
C PRO A 1195 8.35 -15.28 24.31
N GLY A 1196 7.77 -16.43 24.67
CA GLY A 1196 8.10 -17.72 24.06
C GLY A 1196 7.71 -17.77 22.58
N ASN A 1197 6.45 -17.43 22.24
CA ASN A 1197 5.98 -17.39 20.86
C ASN A 1197 6.69 -16.32 20.01
N ALA A 1198 6.81 -15.09 20.50
CA ALA A 1198 7.42 -14.00 19.74
C ALA A 1198 8.94 -14.16 19.62
N GLY A 1199 9.61 -14.62 20.68
CA GLY A 1199 11.04 -14.96 20.64
C GLY A 1199 11.34 -16.15 19.73
N PHE A 1200 10.46 -17.14 19.69
CA PHE A 1200 10.51 -18.24 18.72
C PHE A 1200 10.49 -17.72 17.28
N LEU A 1201 9.56 -16.82 16.96
CA LEU A 1201 9.48 -16.20 15.63
C LEU A 1201 10.74 -15.42 15.29
N TYR A 1202 11.29 -14.64 16.22
CA TYR A 1202 12.56 -13.93 16.01
C TYR A 1202 13.70 -14.90 15.69
N ALA A 1203 13.81 -16.02 16.42
CA ALA A 1203 14.83 -17.04 16.18
C ALA A 1203 14.66 -17.75 14.82
N VAL A 1204 13.42 -18.06 14.42
CA VAL A 1204 13.14 -18.67 13.11
C VAL A 1204 13.54 -17.71 11.97
N ALA A 1205 13.17 -16.44 12.04
CA ALA A 1205 13.57 -15.46 11.03
C ALA A 1205 15.08 -15.26 10.99
N TYR A 1206 15.73 -15.20 12.16
CA TYR A 1206 17.19 -15.13 12.26
C TYR A 1206 17.88 -16.31 11.59
N MET A 1207 17.36 -17.53 11.75
CA MET A 1207 17.94 -18.73 11.15
C MET A 1207 17.63 -18.84 9.64
N ALA A 1208 16.46 -18.40 9.19
CA ALA A 1208 16.02 -18.49 7.81
C ALA A 1208 16.58 -17.36 6.92
N ALA A 1209 16.45 -16.10 7.33
CA ALA A 1209 16.95 -14.95 6.56
C ALA A 1209 18.43 -14.62 6.87
N GLY A 1210 18.88 -15.00 8.07
CA GLY A 1210 20.21 -14.66 8.57
C GLY A 1210 20.25 -13.33 9.33
N TRP A 1211 21.47 -12.88 9.59
CA TRP A 1211 21.83 -11.67 10.32
C TRP A 1211 22.86 -10.83 9.55
N GLN A 1212 23.17 -9.63 10.00
CA GLN A 1212 24.17 -8.78 9.35
C GLN A 1212 25.54 -9.49 9.30
N GLY A 1213 26.09 -9.62 8.09
CA GLY A 1213 27.36 -10.33 7.85
C GLY A 1213 27.22 -11.84 7.62
N SER A 1214 26.03 -12.43 7.79
CA SER A 1214 25.78 -13.81 7.35
C SER A 1214 25.70 -13.93 5.82
N GLU A 1215 26.18 -15.06 5.29
CA GLU A 1215 26.14 -15.41 3.87
C GLU A 1215 25.37 -16.71 3.65
N GLY A 1216 24.81 -16.90 2.45
CA GLY A 1216 24.03 -18.09 2.09
C GLY A 1216 22.52 -17.94 2.36
N ASP A 1217 21.78 -18.99 2.00
CA ASP A 1217 20.34 -19.12 2.20
C ASP A 1217 20.04 -20.00 3.41
N ALA A 1218 19.14 -19.58 4.30
CA ALA A 1218 18.85 -20.26 5.57
C ALA A 1218 20.11 -20.61 6.40
N PRO A 1219 21.00 -19.65 6.69
CA PRO A 1219 22.31 -19.93 7.29
C PRO A 1219 22.25 -20.54 8.71
N GLY A 1220 21.11 -20.41 9.40
CA GLY A 1220 20.88 -21.05 10.70
C GLY A 1220 20.37 -22.49 10.63
N PHE A 1221 20.10 -23.02 9.43
CA PHE A 1221 19.67 -24.42 9.23
C PHE A 1221 20.79 -25.29 8.65
N PRO A 1222 20.84 -26.60 8.97
CA PRO A 1222 21.81 -27.53 8.39
C PRO A 1222 21.71 -27.57 6.86
N GLN A 1223 22.87 -27.48 6.19
CA GLN A 1223 22.99 -27.44 4.73
C GLN A 1223 23.21 -28.84 4.11
N ASP A 1224 22.95 -29.90 4.88
CA ASP A 1224 23.13 -31.32 4.50
C ASP A 1224 21.91 -31.92 3.78
N GLY A 1225 20.85 -31.13 3.57
CA GLY A 1225 19.59 -31.55 2.95
C GLY A 1225 18.56 -32.14 3.93
N SER A 1226 18.86 -32.20 5.24
CA SER A 1226 17.90 -32.62 6.27
C SER A 1226 16.76 -31.61 6.48
N TRP A 1227 17.03 -30.34 6.17
CA TRP A 1227 16.08 -29.24 6.20
C TRP A 1227 15.97 -28.57 4.82
N ILE A 1228 14.74 -28.47 4.31
CA ILE A 1228 14.42 -27.73 3.09
C ILE A 1228 13.58 -26.55 3.53
N VAL A 1229 14.23 -25.39 3.66
CA VAL A 1229 13.62 -24.15 4.14
C VAL A 1229 13.30 -23.28 2.95
N ARG A 1230 12.02 -22.97 2.75
CA ARG A 1230 11.58 -21.92 1.84
C ARG A 1230 11.16 -20.73 2.67
N HIS A 1231 11.71 -19.57 2.38
CA HIS A 1231 11.28 -18.34 3.04
C HIS A 1231 11.19 -17.19 2.05
N GLU A 1232 10.31 -16.25 2.36
CA GLU A 1232 10.10 -15.01 1.63
C GLU A 1232 9.68 -13.90 2.57
N GLY A 1233 9.89 -12.64 2.18
CA GLY A 1233 9.43 -11.47 2.95
C GLY A 1233 10.12 -11.24 4.31
N LEU A 1234 11.13 -12.05 4.66
CA LEU A 1234 11.92 -11.88 5.88
C LEU A 1234 13.05 -10.85 5.67
N ASN A 1235 13.33 -10.08 6.71
CA ASN A 1235 14.50 -9.21 6.80
C ASN A 1235 15.58 -9.86 7.68
N LYS A 1236 16.85 -9.60 7.34
CA LYS A 1236 17.97 -10.01 8.20
C LYS A 1236 17.86 -9.34 9.57
N ALA A 1237 18.24 -10.08 10.60
CA ALA A 1237 18.54 -9.49 11.90
C ALA A 1237 19.87 -8.70 11.87
N LEU A 1238 20.19 -8.02 12.96
CA LEU A 1238 21.47 -7.32 13.17
C LEU A 1238 22.63 -8.28 13.42
#